data_AF-A0A9E2D6N8-F1
#
_entry.id   AF-A0A9E2D6N8-F1
#
_cell.length_a   1.000
_cell.length_b   1.000
_cell.length_c   1.000
_cell.angle_alpha   90.00
_cell.angle_beta   90.00
_cell.angle_gamma   90.00
#
_symmetry.space_group_name_H-M   'P 1'
#
loop_
_entity.id
_entity.type
_entity.pdbx_description
1 polymer ?
#
loop_
_entity_poly.entity_id
_entity_poly.type
_entity_poly.pdbx_seq_one_letter_code
_entity_poly.pdbx_strand_id
1 'polypeptide(L)'
;MHNDQIDQFLWQTEQFADIRILRYRVEGFENLSIQQKTFAYYLYHAALAGRDIIYDQHFKYNLLIRKTLEAVIGHYHGDKSGSDWEEFMLFTKRVWFSNGIHHHNSMEKMKPGFTPEYLGKLIDGVPELHLPLIKDQSVEEFKSFLTDLLFDPTIAPKRVVQDHGTDLVAASACNFYENITQSEAELFYSKLVDTADDQPVSVGLNSKLIKKDGVIREKRYHIDGMYGKAIRKIVMWLEKAKPFAETELQRESIEKLVRFYETGNLRIFDDYSISWVKDTVPAIDFVNGFIEVYGDPLGYHGAWQSMLSIRDEAMSKRFGIISDMAAWFEEHSPIDAAFKRAEAEGVSYKIIQVLTQSGDNAPSSAIGVNLPNADWIRSTYGSKSVSLGNIEDAYDMASKSSGTIEEFYLPEQQDRVRQYGAIASKIHTGLHEVIGHGSGRILPGVGTPKETLKSYSNALEEARADLVALYFMTDPVLIEKGLIDDENVGKAEYDSYILNGMMRQLVRVEPGQQLEEAHMRNRQLIAQWVFEKGKTDAVIEQCTIYGKTFFKINDYQKLRVLFGALLTEVQRIKSTGDYEAGRDLVETYGVKVDKDLHIEVLERWNKLGIAPFAGFIQPMLQADMQEQTIHDVRVNYPDDFTTQMMYYAHHYANLPVIND
;
A
#
# COMPACT_ATOMS: atom_id res chain seq x y z
N MET A 1 19.41 31.75 -6.63
CA MET A 1 20.01 31.15 -7.84
C MET A 1 20.86 29.97 -7.40
N HIS A 2 20.26 28.79 -7.36
CA HIS A 2 20.93 27.51 -7.23
C HIS A 2 20.30 26.60 -8.29
N ASN A 3 21.11 26.28 -9.29
CA ASN A 3 20.95 25.29 -10.35
C ASN A 3 19.53 24.88 -10.74
N ASP A 4 19.00 25.58 -11.74
CA ASP A 4 18.16 25.01 -12.80
C ASP A 4 18.99 24.04 -13.66
N GLN A 5 19.53 22.97 -13.06
CA GLN A 5 19.74 21.73 -13.83
C GLN A 5 18.41 21.02 -13.78
N ILE A 6 17.68 21.05 -14.91
CA ILE A 6 16.50 20.21 -15.12
C ILE A 6 16.91 18.79 -14.78
N ASP A 7 16.45 18.33 -13.63
CA ASP A 7 16.74 17.01 -13.13
C ASP A 7 15.93 16.02 -13.99
N GLN A 8 16.57 15.38 -14.96
CA GLN A 8 15.93 14.46 -15.92
C GLN A 8 15.58 13.11 -15.27
N PHE A 9 15.05 13.12 -14.05
CA PHE A 9 14.55 11.91 -13.42
C PHE A 9 13.24 11.48 -14.09
N LEU A 10 13.30 10.37 -14.81
CA LEU A 10 12.14 9.75 -15.41
C LEU A 10 11.30 9.07 -14.31
N TRP A 11 10.20 9.70 -13.89
CA TRP A 11 9.30 9.21 -12.84
C TRP A 11 8.45 8.02 -13.28
N GLN A 12 8.09 7.93 -14.56
CA GLN A 12 7.40 6.79 -15.16
C GLN A 12 8.26 6.24 -16.30
N THR A 13 8.66 4.98 -16.21
CA THR A 13 9.58 4.36 -17.19
C THR A 13 8.85 3.65 -18.31
N GLU A 14 7.82 2.89 -17.95
CA GLU A 14 7.07 2.07 -18.89
C GLU A 14 5.62 1.91 -18.44
N GLN A 15 4.78 1.49 -19.39
CA GLN A 15 3.39 1.13 -19.16
C GLN A 15 3.08 -0.13 -19.97
N PHE A 16 2.41 -1.08 -19.35
CA PHE A 16 1.97 -2.31 -20.01
C PHE A 16 0.66 -2.80 -19.39
N ALA A 17 -0.23 -3.36 -20.21
CA ALA A 17 -1.61 -3.67 -19.80
C ALA A 17 -2.26 -2.48 -19.07
N ASP A 18 -2.68 -2.69 -17.84
CA ASP A 18 -3.33 -1.74 -16.93
C ASP A 18 -2.38 -1.22 -15.84
N ILE A 19 -1.06 -1.36 -16.03
CA ILE A 19 -0.03 -1.03 -15.05
C ILE A 19 0.95 0.02 -15.59
N ARG A 20 1.21 1.04 -14.78
CA ARG A 20 2.34 1.96 -14.92
C ARG A 20 3.49 1.52 -14.02
N ILE A 21 4.71 1.61 -14.53
CA ILE A 21 5.91 1.41 -13.74
C ILE A 21 6.54 2.76 -13.45
N LEU A 22 6.60 3.08 -12.16
CA LEU A 22 7.11 4.32 -11.63
C LEU A 22 8.48 4.10 -10.95
N ARG A 23 9.15 5.21 -10.68
CA ARG A 23 10.39 5.29 -9.89
C ARG A 23 10.24 6.34 -8.82
N TYR A 24 10.95 6.16 -7.71
CA TYR A 24 10.99 7.13 -6.62
C TYR A 24 12.43 7.42 -6.23
N ARG A 25 12.63 8.59 -5.62
CA ARG A 25 13.92 9.05 -5.09
C ARG A 25 13.99 8.81 -3.60
N VAL A 26 15.20 8.70 -3.07
CA VAL A 26 15.40 8.54 -1.63
C VAL A 26 16.24 9.71 -1.12
N GLU A 27 15.56 10.83 -0.89
CA GLU A 27 16.21 12.05 -0.41
C GLU A 27 16.72 11.86 1.02
N GLY A 28 17.91 12.40 1.29
CA GLY A 28 18.53 12.35 2.62
C GLY A 28 19.38 11.12 2.88
N PHE A 29 19.39 10.12 1.99
CA PHE A 29 20.27 8.95 2.13
C PHE A 29 21.76 9.33 2.14
N GLU A 30 22.15 10.34 1.37
CA GLU A 30 23.54 10.82 1.28
C GLU A 30 24.02 11.44 2.59
N ASN A 31 23.10 11.93 3.42
CA ASN A 31 23.39 12.55 4.72
C ASN A 31 23.59 11.51 5.84
N LEU A 32 23.28 10.24 5.60
CA LEU A 32 23.48 9.18 6.56
C LEU A 32 24.97 8.94 6.81
N SER A 33 25.31 8.68 8.07
CA SER A 33 26.64 8.22 8.46
C SER A 33 26.99 6.88 7.79
N ILE A 34 28.28 6.54 7.72
CA ILE A 34 28.71 5.23 7.18
C ILE A 34 28.13 4.06 7.96
N GLN A 35 27.93 4.19 9.29
CA GLN A 35 27.26 3.19 10.11
C GLN A 35 25.82 2.98 9.63
N GLN A 36 25.05 4.06 9.50
CA GLN A 36 23.66 4.01 9.02
C GLN A 36 23.56 3.46 7.59
N LYS A 37 24.43 3.90 6.67
CA LYS A 37 24.49 3.36 5.31
C LYS A 37 24.79 1.86 5.29
N THR A 38 25.72 1.40 6.13
CA THR A 38 26.05 -0.01 6.29
C THR A 38 24.88 -0.81 6.86
N PHE A 39 24.21 -0.26 7.87
CA PHE A 39 22.99 -0.84 8.45
C PHE A 39 21.89 -1.00 7.40
N ALA A 40 21.58 0.07 6.67
CA ALA A 40 20.60 0.07 5.58
C ALA A 40 20.99 -0.91 4.47
N TYR A 41 22.27 -1.04 4.12
CA TYR A 41 22.73 -2.02 3.13
C TYR A 41 22.42 -3.46 3.54
N TYR A 42 22.69 -3.84 4.78
CA TYR A 42 22.36 -5.19 5.24
C TYR A 42 20.86 -5.43 5.35
N LEU A 43 20.09 -4.45 5.82
CA LEU A 43 18.62 -4.55 5.85
C LEU A 43 18.01 -4.63 4.44
N TYR A 44 18.58 -3.93 3.45
CA TYR A 44 18.17 -4.02 2.04
C TYR A 44 18.30 -5.45 1.52
N HIS A 45 19.41 -6.12 1.82
CA HIS A 45 19.58 -7.53 1.45
C HIS A 45 18.65 -8.48 2.23
N ALA A 46 18.35 -8.18 3.50
CA ALA A 46 17.35 -8.92 4.27
C ALA A 46 15.94 -8.78 3.67
N ALA A 47 15.58 -7.59 3.16
CA ALA A 47 14.31 -7.34 2.49
C ALA A 47 14.20 -8.10 1.15
N LEU A 48 15.24 -8.10 0.33
CA LEU A 48 15.17 -8.82 -0.95
C LEU A 48 15.23 -10.35 -0.79
N ALA A 49 15.85 -10.85 0.29
CA ALA A 49 16.01 -12.28 0.52
C ALA A 49 14.68 -13.07 0.64
N GLY A 50 13.59 -12.42 1.05
CA GLY A 50 12.27 -13.02 1.20
C GLY A 50 11.37 -12.96 -0.04
N ARG A 51 11.83 -12.37 -1.17
CA ARG A 51 11.01 -12.19 -2.38
C ARG A 51 10.28 -13.45 -2.84
N ASP A 52 10.94 -14.61 -2.81
CA ASP A 52 10.33 -15.86 -3.28
C ASP A 52 9.15 -16.35 -2.41
N ILE A 53 9.09 -15.95 -1.13
CA ILE A 53 8.06 -16.39 -0.18
C ILE A 53 6.68 -15.96 -0.65
N ILE A 54 6.51 -14.69 -1.05
CA ILE A 54 5.20 -14.16 -1.46
C ILE A 54 4.67 -14.84 -2.73
N TYR A 55 5.56 -15.21 -3.67
CA TYR A 55 5.16 -15.94 -4.87
C TYR A 55 4.55 -17.29 -4.49
N ASP A 56 5.22 -18.04 -3.61
CA ASP A 56 4.72 -19.34 -3.16
C ASP A 56 3.42 -19.22 -2.33
N GLN A 57 3.32 -18.20 -1.47
CA GLN A 57 2.09 -17.90 -0.71
C GLN A 57 0.91 -17.58 -1.63
N HIS A 58 1.13 -16.83 -2.72
CA HIS A 58 0.06 -16.50 -3.67
C HIS A 58 -0.46 -17.71 -4.44
N PHE A 59 0.40 -18.67 -4.78
CA PHE A 59 0.00 -19.93 -5.41
C PHE A 59 1.18 -20.91 -5.44
N LYS A 60 0.93 -22.18 -5.10
CA LYS A 60 1.97 -23.22 -4.96
C LYS A 60 2.86 -23.46 -6.18
N TYR A 61 2.43 -23.03 -7.38
CA TYR A 61 3.18 -23.20 -8.63
C TYR A 61 3.75 -21.90 -9.20
N ASN A 62 3.56 -20.76 -8.54
CA ASN A 62 4.06 -19.48 -9.03
C ASN A 62 5.59 -19.45 -9.18
N LEU A 63 6.34 -20.09 -8.28
CA LEU A 63 7.80 -20.16 -8.41
C LEU A 63 8.24 -21.00 -9.60
N LEU A 64 7.55 -22.12 -9.88
CA LEU A 64 7.78 -22.94 -11.07
C LEU A 64 7.49 -22.13 -12.34
N ILE A 65 6.33 -21.47 -12.41
CA ILE A 65 5.94 -20.65 -13.56
C ILE A 65 6.95 -19.51 -13.77
N ARG A 66 7.19 -18.68 -12.74
CA ARG A 66 8.10 -17.53 -12.83
C ARG A 66 9.49 -17.95 -13.28
N LYS A 67 10.07 -18.99 -12.67
CA LYS A 67 11.43 -19.47 -13.04
C LYS A 67 11.46 -20.01 -14.47
N THR A 68 10.35 -20.54 -15.00
CA THR A 68 10.24 -20.94 -16.41
C THR A 68 10.30 -19.73 -17.33
N LEU A 69 9.51 -18.70 -17.04
CA LEU A 69 9.49 -17.46 -17.82
C LEU A 69 10.86 -16.77 -17.80
N GLU A 70 11.49 -16.70 -16.63
CA GLU A 70 12.85 -16.17 -16.45
C GLU A 70 13.90 -17.01 -17.22
N ALA A 71 13.76 -18.34 -17.24
CA ALA A 71 14.65 -19.21 -18.00
C ALA A 71 14.52 -18.99 -19.51
N VAL A 72 13.30 -18.82 -20.03
CA VAL A 72 13.07 -18.44 -21.44
C VAL A 72 13.73 -17.08 -21.73
N ILE A 73 13.53 -16.08 -20.89
CA ILE A 73 14.13 -14.75 -21.10
C ILE A 73 15.66 -14.82 -21.14
N GLY A 74 16.26 -15.55 -20.19
CA GLY A 74 17.71 -15.66 -20.04
C GLY A 74 18.41 -16.60 -21.05
N HIS A 75 17.73 -17.66 -21.51
CA HIS A 75 18.37 -18.77 -22.21
C HIS A 75 17.74 -19.17 -23.55
N TYR A 76 16.58 -18.61 -23.93
CA TYR A 76 16.06 -18.76 -25.29
C TYR A 76 16.89 -17.91 -26.27
N HIS A 77 17.46 -18.56 -27.30
CA HIS A 77 18.28 -17.92 -28.33
C HIS A 77 17.61 -17.88 -29.72
N GLY A 78 16.33 -18.26 -29.80
CA GLY A 78 15.55 -18.12 -31.02
C GLY A 78 15.08 -16.67 -31.26
N ASP A 79 14.12 -16.52 -32.16
CA ASP A 79 13.58 -15.21 -32.53
C ASP A 79 12.76 -14.59 -31.38
N LYS A 80 13.16 -13.38 -30.96
CA LYS A 80 12.54 -12.57 -29.90
C LYS A 80 11.85 -11.34 -30.50
N SER A 81 11.13 -11.55 -31.59
CA SER A 81 10.36 -10.53 -32.29
C SER A 81 8.95 -11.02 -32.63
N GLY A 82 8.05 -10.09 -32.97
CA GLY A 82 6.67 -10.39 -33.34
C GLY A 82 5.71 -10.46 -32.15
N SER A 83 4.42 -10.53 -32.48
CA SER A 83 3.32 -10.39 -31.51
C SER A 83 3.33 -11.46 -30.42
N ASP A 84 3.67 -12.72 -30.74
CA ASP A 84 3.70 -13.80 -29.73
C ASP A 84 4.78 -13.56 -28.66
N TRP A 85 5.95 -13.02 -29.07
CA TRP A 85 7.01 -12.67 -28.12
C TRP A 85 6.61 -11.46 -27.27
N GLU A 86 5.97 -10.46 -27.88
CA GLU A 86 5.45 -9.29 -27.17
C GLU A 86 4.40 -9.70 -26.11
N GLU A 87 3.47 -10.59 -26.46
CA GLU A 87 2.48 -11.15 -25.53
C GLU A 87 3.12 -12.02 -24.43
N PHE A 88 4.18 -12.77 -24.76
CA PHE A 88 4.97 -13.51 -23.76
C PHE A 88 5.64 -12.57 -22.75
N MET A 89 6.26 -11.50 -23.23
CA MET A 89 6.87 -10.49 -22.37
C MET A 89 5.82 -9.74 -21.55
N LEU A 90 4.66 -9.41 -22.14
CA LEU A 90 3.54 -8.79 -21.44
C LEU A 90 3.05 -9.67 -20.29
N PHE A 91 2.77 -10.94 -20.54
CA PHE A 91 2.38 -11.89 -19.50
C PHE A 91 3.44 -12.00 -18.40
N THR A 92 4.72 -12.10 -18.78
CA THR A 92 5.82 -12.20 -17.82
C THR A 92 5.95 -10.98 -16.93
N LYS A 93 5.84 -9.78 -17.50
CA LYS A 93 5.84 -8.53 -16.73
C LYS A 93 4.67 -8.46 -15.75
N ARG A 94 3.48 -8.92 -16.14
CA ARG A 94 2.32 -8.98 -15.24
C ARG A 94 2.51 -10.02 -14.11
N VAL A 95 3.16 -11.16 -14.39
CA VAL A 95 3.52 -12.16 -13.36
C VAL A 95 4.50 -11.59 -12.35
N TRP A 96 5.51 -10.86 -12.82
CA TRP A 96 6.45 -10.16 -11.96
C TRP A 96 5.80 -9.08 -11.10
N PHE A 97 4.91 -8.29 -11.70
CA PHE A 97 4.21 -7.22 -11.00
C PHE A 97 3.25 -7.75 -9.93
N SER A 98 2.53 -8.84 -10.23
CA SER A 98 1.48 -9.36 -9.34
C SER A 98 1.99 -10.39 -8.33
N ASN A 99 3.30 -10.65 -8.32
CA ASN A 99 3.92 -11.73 -7.56
C ASN A 99 3.26 -13.10 -7.81
N GLY A 100 2.85 -13.37 -9.06
CA GLY A 100 2.09 -14.58 -9.42
C GLY A 100 1.22 -14.44 -10.66
N ILE A 101 0.50 -15.50 -11.03
CA ILE A 101 -0.35 -15.54 -12.23
C ILE A 101 -1.75 -14.92 -12.08
N HIS A 102 -2.06 -14.40 -10.90
CA HIS A 102 -3.32 -13.73 -10.62
C HIS A 102 -3.13 -12.22 -10.62
N HIS A 103 -4.13 -11.49 -11.06
CA HIS A 103 -4.12 -10.03 -11.06
C HIS A 103 -4.02 -9.50 -9.63
N HIS A 104 -3.07 -8.61 -9.35
CA HIS A 104 -2.79 -8.08 -8.01
C HIS A 104 -4.02 -7.47 -7.30
N ASN A 105 -4.91 -6.78 -8.03
CA ASN A 105 -6.12 -6.16 -7.49
C ASN A 105 -7.40 -7.03 -7.56
N SER A 106 -7.84 -7.49 -8.74
CA SER A 106 -9.06 -8.28 -8.89
C SER A 106 -8.96 -9.74 -8.41
N MET A 107 -7.74 -10.23 -8.16
CA MET A 107 -7.44 -11.63 -7.80
C MET A 107 -7.69 -12.64 -8.92
N GLU A 108 -8.21 -12.24 -10.08
CA GLU A 108 -8.52 -13.11 -11.22
C GLU A 108 -7.26 -13.66 -11.88
N LYS A 109 -7.30 -14.91 -12.36
CA LYS A 109 -6.19 -15.50 -13.11
C LYS A 109 -6.00 -14.77 -14.43
N MET A 110 -4.75 -14.40 -14.71
CA MET A 110 -4.38 -13.73 -15.95
C MET A 110 -4.33 -14.73 -17.10
N LYS A 111 -5.02 -14.41 -18.20
CA LYS A 111 -4.96 -15.20 -19.43
C LYS A 111 -3.70 -14.83 -20.24
N PRO A 112 -2.88 -15.81 -20.67
CA PRO A 112 -1.79 -15.56 -21.62
C PRO A 112 -2.31 -15.09 -22.99
N GLY A 113 -1.63 -14.14 -23.63
CA GLY A 113 -1.96 -13.65 -24.98
C GLY A 113 -1.34 -14.45 -26.14
N PHE A 114 -0.45 -15.39 -25.84
CA PHE A 114 0.19 -16.30 -26.80
C PHE A 114 -0.43 -17.70 -26.72
N THR A 115 -0.11 -18.62 -27.64
CA THR A 115 -0.69 -19.98 -27.65
C THR A 115 0.12 -21.00 -26.83
N PRO A 116 -0.48 -22.12 -26.39
CA PRO A 116 0.25 -23.24 -25.78
C PRO A 116 1.39 -23.77 -26.66
N GLU A 117 1.19 -23.85 -27.97
CA GLU A 117 2.21 -24.32 -28.91
C GLU A 117 3.42 -23.37 -28.93
N TYR A 118 3.17 -22.06 -28.86
CA TYR A 118 4.24 -21.08 -28.77
C TYR A 118 5.02 -21.20 -27.45
N LEU A 119 4.32 -21.38 -26.32
CA LEU A 119 4.97 -21.65 -25.04
C LEU A 119 5.84 -22.91 -25.11
N GLY A 120 5.32 -23.98 -25.71
CA GLY A 120 6.07 -25.22 -25.92
C GLY A 120 7.34 -25.01 -26.74
N LYS A 121 7.26 -24.26 -27.84
CA LYS A 121 8.42 -23.88 -28.67
C LYS A 121 9.46 -23.07 -27.88
N LEU A 122 9.03 -22.15 -27.02
CA LEU A 122 9.95 -21.39 -26.17
C LEU A 122 10.67 -22.31 -25.18
N ILE A 123 9.94 -23.21 -24.53
CA ILE A 123 10.50 -24.20 -23.59
C ILE A 123 11.50 -25.13 -24.29
N ASP A 124 11.16 -25.63 -25.48
CA ASP A 124 12.06 -26.51 -26.27
C ASP A 124 13.35 -25.81 -26.71
N GLY A 125 13.33 -24.47 -26.78
CA GLY A 125 14.50 -23.66 -27.09
C GLY A 125 15.37 -23.30 -25.88
N VAL A 126 14.99 -23.71 -24.67
CA VAL A 126 15.76 -23.52 -23.44
C VAL A 126 16.50 -24.82 -23.11
N PRO A 127 17.83 -24.79 -22.84
CA PRO A 127 18.54 -25.98 -22.41
C PRO A 127 17.94 -26.54 -21.11
N GLU A 128 17.73 -27.87 -21.06
CA GLU A 128 17.03 -28.56 -19.97
C GLU A 128 17.56 -28.23 -18.56
N LEU A 129 18.88 -28.03 -18.42
CA LEU A 129 19.53 -27.64 -17.16
C LEU A 129 18.99 -26.32 -16.56
N HIS A 130 18.45 -25.44 -17.40
CA HIS A 130 17.87 -24.16 -16.99
C HIS A 130 16.36 -24.24 -16.73
N LEU A 131 15.70 -25.35 -17.07
CA LEU A 131 14.28 -25.54 -16.82
C LEU A 131 14.04 -25.97 -15.35
N PRO A 132 13.02 -25.41 -14.67
CA PRO A 132 12.70 -25.74 -13.28
C PRO A 132 11.92 -27.07 -13.16
N LEU A 133 12.46 -28.14 -13.74
CA LEU A 133 11.82 -29.47 -13.71
C LEU A 133 11.73 -29.98 -12.27
N ILE A 134 10.58 -30.56 -11.91
CA ILE A 134 10.47 -31.32 -10.66
C ILE A 134 11.13 -32.69 -10.83
N LYS A 135 11.43 -33.37 -9.72
CA LYS A 135 12.16 -34.63 -9.74
C LYS A 135 11.48 -35.67 -10.64
N ASP A 136 12.26 -36.31 -11.50
CA ASP A 136 11.85 -37.38 -12.41
C ASP A 136 10.79 -36.95 -13.47
N GLN A 137 10.61 -35.63 -13.70
CA GLN A 137 9.70 -35.09 -14.71
C GLN A 137 10.41 -34.89 -16.06
N SER A 138 9.82 -35.38 -17.14
CA SER A 138 10.27 -35.10 -18.50
C SER A 138 9.85 -33.70 -18.98
N VAL A 139 10.56 -33.15 -19.98
CA VAL A 139 10.19 -31.85 -20.59
C VAL A 139 8.78 -31.85 -21.18
N GLU A 140 8.32 -32.98 -21.74
CA GLU A 140 6.95 -33.11 -22.27
C GLU A 140 5.89 -33.07 -21.17
N GLU A 141 6.09 -33.79 -20.06
CA GLU A 141 5.19 -33.72 -18.89
C GLU A 141 5.16 -32.31 -18.29
N PHE A 142 6.31 -31.63 -18.28
CA PHE A 142 6.43 -30.25 -17.82
C PHE A 142 5.65 -29.27 -18.70
N LYS A 143 5.80 -29.37 -20.04
CA LYS A 143 5.03 -28.56 -20.99
C LYS A 143 3.53 -28.79 -20.87
N SER A 144 3.11 -30.05 -20.76
CA SER A 144 1.69 -30.40 -20.56
C SER A 144 1.16 -29.78 -19.27
N PHE A 145 1.89 -29.95 -18.16
CA PHE A 145 1.49 -29.42 -16.86
C PHE A 145 1.36 -27.89 -16.85
N LEU A 146 2.33 -27.19 -17.45
CA LEU A 146 2.27 -25.72 -17.59
C LEU A 146 1.13 -25.27 -18.50
N THR A 147 0.85 -26.03 -19.56
CA THR A 147 -0.25 -25.73 -20.48
C THR A 147 -1.58 -25.77 -19.74
N ASP A 148 -1.88 -26.85 -19.02
CA ASP A 148 -3.11 -26.96 -18.25
C ASP A 148 -3.23 -25.80 -17.25
N LEU A 149 -2.14 -25.55 -16.50
CA LEU A 149 -2.13 -24.55 -15.44
C LEU A 149 -2.39 -23.12 -15.92
N LEU A 150 -1.74 -22.72 -17.02
CA LEU A 150 -1.80 -21.35 -17.54
C LEU A 150 -3.01 -21.11 -18.43
N PHE A 151 -3.47 -22.12 -19.18
CA PHE A 151 -4.47 -21.94 -20.23
C PHE A 151 -5.87 -22.46 -19.89
N ASP A 152 -6.01 -23.41 -18.97
CA ASP A 152 -7.34 -23.85 -18.52
C ASP A 152 -7.91 -22.83 -17.51
N PRO A 153 -8.93 -22.03 -17.85
CA PRO A 153 -9.45 -21.00 -16.96
C PRO A 153 -10.09 -21.56 -15.68
N THR A 154 -10.40 -22.86 -15.62
CA THR A 154 -11.02 -23.50 -14.45
C THR A 154 -10.02 -23.88 -13.37
N ILE A 155 -8.73 -23.95 -13.69
CA ILE A 155 -7.67 -24.25 -12.73
C ILE A 155 -7.24 -22.95 -12.04
N ALA A 156 -7.37 -22.90 -10.72
CA ALA A 156 -6.97 -21.74 -9.90
C ALA A 156 -7.51 -20.40 -10.45
N PRO A 157 -8.83 -20.27 -10.69
CA PRO A 157 -9.41 -19.11 -11.38
C PRO A 157 -9.20 -17.80 -10.61
N LYS A 158 -9.16 -17.86 -9.27
CA LYS A 158 -9.00 -16.69 -8.42
C LYS A 158 -8.03 -16.96 -7.28
N ARG A 159 -7.15 -16.00 -6.97
CA ARG A 159 -6.19 -16.09 -5.87
C ARG A 159 -6.89 -16.17 -4.51
N VAL A 160 -7.86 -15.27 -4.31
CA VAL A 160 -8.65 -15.13 -3.09
C VAL A 160 -10.12 -14.96 -3.47
N VAL A 161 -10.98 -15.83 -2.94
CA VAL A 161 -12.43 -15.82 -3.12
C VAL A 161 -13.09 -15.28 -1.86
N GLN A 162 -14.10 -14.42 -2.03
CA GLN A 162 -14.88 -13.83 -0.93
C GLN A 162 -16.39 -14.00 -1.13
N ASP A 163 -16.81 -14.81 -2.12
CA ASP A 163 -18.20 -14.96 -2.50
C ASP A 163 -18.99 -15.74 -1.43
N HIS A 164 -20.19 -15.26 -1.08
CA HIS A 164 -21.04 -15.97 -0.12
C HIS A 164 -21.52 -17.32 -0.66
N GLY A 165 -21.55 -18.34 0.22
CA GLY A 165 -22.14 -19.65 -0.10
C GLY A 165 -21.20 -20.64 -0.80
N THR A 166 -19.93 -20.30 -1.00
CA THR A 166 -18.86 -21.24 -1.38
C THR A 166 -17.89 -21.47 -0.22
N ASP A 167 -17.18 -22.59 -0.24
CA ASP A 167 -16.02 -22.81 0.63
C ASP A 167 -14.88 -21.90 0.14
N LEU A 168 -14.59 -20.86 0.90
CA LEU A 168 -13.63 -19.83 0.49
C LEU A 168 -12.20 -20.38 0.40
N VAL A 169 -11.86 -21.36 1.24
CA VAL A 169 -10.54 -22.00 1.24
C VAL A 169 -10.37 -22.86 -0.01
N ALA A 170 -11.33 -23.74 -0.30
CA ALA A 170 -11.25 -24.64 -1.43
C ALA A 170 -11.35 -23.93 -2.78
N ALA A 171 -12.08 -22.81 -2.84
CA ALA A 171 -12.25 -22.01 -4.05
C ALA A 171 -11.05 -21.06 -4.34
N SER A 172 -10.23 -20.76 -3.32
CA SER A 172 -9.08 -19.86 -3.46
C SER A 172 -7.81 -20.60 -3.90
N ALA A 173 -7.04 -19.99 -4.80
CA ALA A 173 -5.76 -20.53 -5.24
C ALA A 173 -4.58 -20.23 -4.27
N CYS A 174 -4.74 -19.32 -3.32
CA CYS A 174 -3.70 -19.00 -2.33
C CYS A 174 -3.17 -20.26 -1.64
N ASN A 175 -1.88 -20.29 -1.33
CA ASN A 175 -1.19 -21.48 -0.81
C ASN A 175 -1.12 -21.52 0.72
N PHE A 176 -2.04 -20.84 1.41
CA PHE A 176 -2.12 -20.87 2.88
C PHE A 176 -2.76 -22.14 3.43
N TYR A 177 -3.50 -22.87 2.58
CA TYR A 177 -4.19 -24.10 2.94
C TYR A 177 -3.87 -25.21 1.95
N GLU A 178 -3.86 -26.46 2.41
CA GLU A 178 -3.72 -27.62 1.53
C GLU A 178 -4.55 -28.79 2.01
N ASN A 179 -5.47 -29.26 1.15
CA ASN A 179 -6.41 -30.34 1.43
C ASN A 179 -7.31 -30.08 2.66
N ILE A 180 -7.58 -28.81 2.95
CA ILE A 180 -8.39 -28.32 4.07
C ILE A 180 -9.65 -27.66 3.51
N THR A 181 -10.79 -27.89 4.17
CA THR A 181 -12.03 -27.13 3.94
C THR A 181 -12.10 -25.90 4.86
N GLN A 182 -12.89 -24.91 4.50
CA GLN A 182 -13.11 -23.72 5.34
C GLN A 182 -13.54 -24.08 6.76
N SER A 183 -14.54 -24.96 6.90
CA SER A 183 -15.05 -25.36 8.23
C SER A 183 -14.01 -26.10 9.07
N GLU A 184 -13.12 -26.88 8.43
CA GLU A 184 -12.00 -27.53 9.13
C GLU A 184 -10.99 -26.50 9.66
N ALA A 185 -10.68 -25.46 8.88
CA ALA A 185 -9.77 -24.38 9.27
C ALA A 185 -10.33 -23.54 10.43
N GLU A 186 -11.58 -23.08 10.32
CA GLU A 186 -12.27 -22.31 11.38
C GLU A 186 -12.37 -23.12 12.68
N LEU A 187 -12.69 -24.41 12.59
CA LEU A 187 -12.73 -25.31 13.75
C LEU A 187 -11.33 -25.54 14.36
N PHE A 188 -10.28 -25.56 13.54
CA PHE A 188 -8.91 -25.70 14.02
C PHE A 188 -8.50 -24.46 14.83
N TYR A 189 -8.65 -23.26 14.27
CA TYR A 189 -8.21 -22.03 14.94
C TYR A 189 -9.09 -21.63 16.12
N SER A 190 -10.40 -21.86 16.08
CA SER A 190 -11.29 -21.59 17.23
C SER A 190 -10.92 -22.35 18.49
N LYS A 191 -10.23 -23.50 18.38
CA LYS A 191 -9.72 -24.27 19.53
C LYS A 191 -8.42 -23.71 20.12
N LEU A 192 -7.73 -22.86 19.37
CA LEU A 192 -6.46 -22.24 19.78
C LEU A 192 -6.67 -20.85 20.39
N VAL A 193 -7.81 -20.22 20.11
CA VAL A 193 -8.17 -18.92 20.69
C VAL A 193 -8.62 -19.12 22.14
N ASP A 194 -7.90 -18.51 23.07
CA ASP A 194 -8.35 -18.35 24.46
C ASP A 194 -9.01 -16.97 24.62
N THR A 195 -10.34 -16.95 24.75
CA THR A 195 -11.10 -15.70 24.90
C THR A 195 -10.87 -15.00 26.24
N ALA A 196 -10.18 -15.65 27.19
CA ALA A 196 -9.81 -15.06 28.47
C ALA A 196 -8.40 -14.46 28.48
N ASP A 197 -7.58 -14.71 27.44
CA ASP A 197 -6.25 -14.10 27.30
C ASP A 197 -6.41 -12.63 26.86
N ASP A 198 -5.89 -11.69 27.67
CA ASP A 198 -5.89 -10.26 27.38
C ASP A 198 -4.72 -9.83 26.48
N GLN A 199 -3.82 -10.76 26.16
CA GLN A 199 -2.68 -10.57 25.27
C GLN A 199 -2.59 -11.69 24.23
N PRO A 200 -3.65 -11.98 23.45
CA PRO A 200 -3.68 -13.12 22.55
C PRO A 200 -2.61 -13.01 21.46
N VAL A 201 -1.99 -14.14 21.11
CA VAL A 201 -1.11 -14.24 19.95
C VAL A 201 -1.93 -14.27 18.65
N SER A 202 -1.33 -13.84 17.54
CA SER A 202 -1.95 -13.90 16.21
C SER A 202 -1.92 -15.32 15.63
N VAL A 203 -2.84 -16.19 16.05
CA VAL A 203 -2.88 -17.62 15.64
C VAL A 203 -2.88 -17.79 14.12
N GLY A 204 -2.10 -18.75 13.62
CA GLY A 204 -1.99 -19.03 12.18
C GLY A 204 -1.07 -18.09 11.39
N LEU A 205 -0.70 -16.91 11.92
CA LEU A 205 -0.04 -15.83 11.17
C LEU A 205 1.18 -16.27 10.36
N ASN A 206 2.02 -17.16 10.89
CA ASN A 206 3.25 -17.62 10.24
C ASN A 206 3.22 -19.11 9.87
N SER A 207 2.12 -19.61 9.32
CA SER A 207 2.06 -21.01 8.90
C SER A 207 1.24 -21.25 7.64
N LYS A 208 1.31 -22.48 7.15
CA LYS A 208 0.36 -23.05 6.18
C LYS A 208 -0.43 -24.14 6.88
N LEU A 209 -1.76 -24.13 6.81
CA LEU A 209 -2.58 -25.17 7.41
C LEU A 209 -2.79 -26.33 6.42
N ILE A 210 -2.41 -27.54 6.81
CA ILE A 210 -2.48 -28.72 5.93
C ILE A 210 -3.26 -29.87 6.54
N LYS A 211 -3.95 -30.65 5.71
CA LYS A 211 -4.44 -31.98 6.06
C LYS A 211 -3.61 -33.04 5.35
N LYS A 212 -2.94 -33.89 6.13
CA LYS A 212 -2.20 -35.05 5.60
C LYS A 212 -2.52 -36.27 6.44
N ASP A 213 -2.87 -37.38 5.78
CA ASP A 213 -3.24 -38.64 6.43
C ASP A 213 -4.36 -38.48 7.49
N GLY A 214 -5.32 -37.58 7.21
CA GLY A 214 -6.44 -37.26 8.09
C GLY A 214 -6.10 -36.35 9.27
N VAL A 215 -4.83 -35.93 9.43
CA VAL A 215 -4.38 -35.06 10.51
C VAL A 215 -4.20 -33.62 10.01
N ILE A 216 -4.86 -32.68 10.67
CA ILE A 216 -4.72 -31.25 10.44
C ILE A 216 -3.56 -30.71 11.28
N ARG A 217 -2.62 -29.98 10.67
CA ARG A 217 -1.49 -29.35 11.37
C ARG A 217 -0.98 -28.12 10.62
N GLU A 218 -0.36 -27.22 11.37
CA GLU A 218 0.40 -26.11 10.81
C GLU A 218 1.78 -26.59 10.29
N LYS A 219 2.14 -26.16 9.08
CA LYS A 219 3.52 -26.09 8.60
C LYS A 219 4.02 -24.68 8.85
N ARG A 220 4.74 -24.49 9.96
CA ARG A 220 5.22 -23.16 10.38
C ARG A 220 6.36 -22.65 9.51
N TYR A 221 6.38 -21.34 9.33
CA TYR A 221 7.42 -20.59 8.63
C TYR A 221 8.53 -20.23 9.62
N HIS A 222 9.64 -20.96 9.56
CA HIS A 222 10.83 -20.73 10.38
C HIS A 222 12.07 -21.37 9.74
N ILE A 223 13.23 -21.15 10.33
CA ILE A 223 14.54 -21.51 9.76
C ILE A 223 14.65 -23.00 9.39
N ASP A 224 14.08 -23.88 10.20
CA ASP A 224 14.07 -25.35 10.00
C ASP A 224 12.73 -25.88 9.47
N GLY A 225 11.78 -24.99 9.18
CA GLY A 225 10.45 -25.30 8.69
C GLY A 225 10.23 -24.89 7.24
N MET A 226 8.96 -24.63 6.90
CA MET A 226 8.59 -24.15 5.59
C MET A 226 9.24 -22.78 5.34
N TYR A 227 9.70 -22.54 4.11
CA TYR A 227 10.50 -21.37 3.70
C TYR A 227 11.89 -21.21 4.36
N GLY A 228 12.36 -22.21 5.12
CA GLY A 228 13.64 -22.15 5.84
C GLY A 228 14.86 -21.74 4.99
N LYS A 229 14.87 -22.04 3.68
CA LYS A 229 15.97 -21.62 2.78
C LYS A 229 16.04 -20.10 2.59
N ALA A 230 14.90 -19.44 2.38
CA ALA A 230 14.83 -17.98 2.29
C ALA A 230 15.03 -17.35 3.68
N ILE A 231 14.39 -17.90 4.71
CA ILE A 231 14.50 -17.40 6.09
C ILE A 231 15.95 -17.43 6.60
N ARG A 232 16.74 -18.46 6.28
CA ARG A 232 18.18 -18.48 6.57
C ARG A 232 18.94 -17.29 5.97
N LYS A 233 18.58 -16.87 4.76
CA LYS A 233 19.20 -15.70 4.12
C LYS A 233 18.74 -14.39 4.77
N ILE A 234 17.47 -14.29 5.14
CA ILE A 234 16.95 -13.15 5.92
C ILE A 234 17.71 -13.02 7.24
N VAL A 235 17.75 -14.10 8.04
CA VAL A 235 18.46 -14.15 9.33
C VAL A 235 19.94 -13.80 9.19
N MET A 236 20.64 -14.35 8.18
CA MET A 236 22.04 -14.02 7.92
C MET A 236 22.28 -12.51 7.71
N TRP A 237 21.38 -11.84 7.00
CA TRP A 237 21.50 -10.40 6.75
C TRP A 237 21.08 -9.55 7.96
N LEU A 238 20.04 -9.96 8.70
CA LEU A 238 19.65 -9.32 9.96
C LEU A 238 20.78 -9.38 11.00
N GLU A 239 21.45 -10.54 11.11
CA GLU A 239 22.62 -10.70 12.00
C GLU A 239 23.80 -9.81 11.59
N LYS A 240 24.01 -9.60 10.29
CA LYS A 240 25.01 -8.64 9.80
C LYS A 240 24.62 -7.18 10.05
N ALA A 241 23.33 -6.88 10.04
CA ALA A 241 22.81 -5.54 10.32
C ALA A 241 22.92 -5.18 11.81
N LYS A 242 22.69 -6.15 12.70
CA LYS A 242 22.62 -5.97 14.17
C LYS A 242 23.73 -5.11 14.79
N PRO A 243 25.03 -5.27 14.46
CA PRO A 243 26.10 -4.46 15.05
C PRO A 243 26.07 -2.97 14.67
N PHE A 244 25.30 -2.61 13.65
CA PHE A 244 25.18 -1.25 13.13
C PHE A 244 23.89 -0.56 13.55
N ALA A 245 23.05 -1.22 14.36
CA ALA A 245 21.84 -0.63 14.93
C ALA A 245 22.16 0.71 15.63
N GLU A 246 21.26 1.67 15.48
CA GLU A 246 21.41 3.04 15.98
C GLU A 246 21.11 3.15 17.48
N THR A 247 20.26 2.26 17.99
CA THR A 247 19.84 2.22 19.39
C THR A 247 19.86 0.80 19.92
N GLU A 248 19.89 0.67 21.25
CA GLU A 248 19.78 -0.62 21.91
C GLU A 248 18.41 -1.28 21.66
N LEU A 249 17.33 -0.49 21.66
CA LEU A 249 15.98 -1.00 21.33
C LEU A 249 15.89 -1.52 19.90
N GLN A 250 16.55 -0.87 18.94
CA GLN A 250 16.62 -1.34 17.57
C GLN A 250 17.41 -2.65 17.47
N ARG A 251 18.53 -2.75 18.19
CA ARG A 251 19.33 -3.98 18.30
C ARG A 251 18.51 -5.13 18.90
N GLU A 252 17.80 -4.89 20.00
CA GLU A 252 16.91 -5.86 20.64
C GLU A 252 15.77 -6.29 19.70
N SER A 253 15.20 -5.36 18.95
CA SER A 253 14.15 -5.66 17.95
C SER A 253 14.66 -6.63 16.89
N ILE A 254 15.88 -6.42 16.39
CA ILE A 254 16.53 -7.34 15.43
C ILE A 254 16.75 -8.72 16.07
N GLU A 255 17.23 -8.78 17.31
CA GLU A 255 17.45 -10.05 18.01
C GLU A 255 16.16 -10.86 18.19
N LYS A 256 15.07 -10.18 18.57
CA LYS A 256 13.76 -10.83 18.70
C LYS A 256 13.21 -11.27 17.35
N LEU A 257 13.39 -10.46 16.30
CA LEU A 257 12.98 -10.84 14.95
C LEU A 257 13.76 -12.05 14.43
N VAL A 258 15.08 -12.10 14.64
CA VAL A 258 15.90 -13.28 14.35
C VAL A 258 15.38 -14.49 15.10
N ARG A 259 15.13 -14.35 16.41
CA ARG A 259 14.62 -15.46 17.23
C ARG A 259 13.23 -15.92 16.81
N PHE A 260 12.36 -15.00 16.36
CA PHE A 260 11.08 -15.36 15.75
C PHE A 260 11.30 -16.20 14.49
N TYR A 261 12.19 -15.79 13.59
CA TYR A 261 12.50 -16.56 12.38
C TYR A 261 13.15 -17.92 12.66
N GLU A 262 13.93 -18.04 13.74
CA GLU A 262 14.52 -19.32 14.15
C GLU A 262 13.46 -20.29 14.70
N THR A 263 12.53 -19.78 15.53
CA THR A 263 11.62 -20.61 16.32
C THR A 263 10.21 -20.74 15.75
N GLY A 264 9.79 -19.78 14.92
CA GLY A 264 8.40 -19.62 14.49
C GLY A 264 7.41 -19.28 15.60
N ASN A 265 7.87 -18.80 16.77
CA ASN A 265 7.02 -18.57 17.94
C ASN A 265 6.34 -17.18 17.88
N LEU A 266 5.01 -17.17 17.79
CA LEU A 266 4.21 -15.95 17.69
C LEU A 266 4.28 -15.04 18.93
N ARG A 267 4.52 -15.58 20.13
CA ARG A 267 4.76 -14.73 21.31
C ARG A 267 6.05 -13.92 21.17
N ILE A 268 7.08 -14.50 20.56
CA ILE A 268 8.33 -13.77 20.28
C ILE A 268 8.10 -12.70 19.21
N PHE A 269 7.18 -12.94 18.28
CA PHE A 269 6.76 -11.92 17.31
C PHE A 269 6.02 -10.74 17.98
N ASP A 270 5.19 -11.00 18.99
CA ASP A 270 4.60 -9.96 19.82
C ASP A 270 5.69 -9.19 20.59
N ASP A 271 6.64 -9.89 21.22
CA ASP A 271 7.76 -9.28 21.94
C ASP A 271 8.63 -8.40 21.02
N TYR A 272 8.85 -8.84 19.77
CA TYR A 272 9.49 -8.06 18.72
C TYR A 272 8.66 -6.80 18.42
N SER A 273 7.36 -6.96 18.19
CA SER A 273 6.45 -5.85 17.86
C SER A 273 6.43 -4.79 18.95
N ILE A 274 6.44 -5.21 20.23
CA ILE A 274 6.52 -4.30 21.38
C ILE A 274 7.83 -3.51 21.39
N SER A 275 8.97 -4.17 21.16
CA SER A 275 10.27 -3.47 21.07
C SER A 275 10.30 -2.52 19.88
N TRP A 276 9.78 -2.96 18.73
CA TRP A 276 9.74 -2.16 17.51
C TRP A 276 8.89 -0.92 17.68
N VAL A 277 7.69 -1.00 18.27
CA VAL A 277 6.83 0.18 18.53
C VAL A 277 7.53 1.19 19.44
N LYS A 278 8.23 0.73 20.49
CA LYS A 278 8.94 1.60 21.43
C LYS A 278 10.16 2.28 20.83
N ASP A 279 10.73 1.72 19.77
CA ASP A 279 11.92 2.25 19.09
C ASP A 279 11.55 3.40 18.14
N THR A 280 11.38 4.60 18.70
CA THR A 280 10.91 5.78 17.94
C THR A 280 12.02 6.76 17.54
N VAL A 281 13.25 6.55 18.03
CA VAL A 281 14.38 7.47 17.86
C VAL A 281 15.19 7.29 16.57
N PRO A 282 15.44 6.07 16.06
CA PRO A 282 16.35 5.86 14.92
C PRO A 282 15.98 6.63 13.65
N ALA A 283 16.98 6.88 12.81
CA ALA A 283 16.78 7.43 11.48
C ALA A 283 16.35 6.34 10.48
N ILE A 284 16.81 5.11 10.62
CA ILE A 284 16.45 3.96 9.78
C ILE A 284 15.42 3.12 10.52
N ASP A 285 14.33 2.77 9.86
CA ASP A 285 13.31 1.84 10.38
C ASP A 285 12.97 0.80 9.31
N PHE A 286 12.53 -0.38 9.74
CA PHE A 286 12.21 -1.48 8.84
C PHE A 286 11.07 -2.37 9.35
N VAL A 287 10.30 -2.87 8.39
CA VAL A 287 9.36 -3.99 8.55
C VAL A 287 9.94 -5.18 7.79
N ASN A 288 9.94 -6.37 8.39
CA ASN A 288 10.36 -7.60 7.74
C ASN A 288 9.71 -8.81 8.44
N GLY A 289 8.68 -9.41 7.85
CA GLY A 289 7.91 -10.46 8.51
C GLY A 289 6.65 -10.87 7.75
N PHE A 290 5.83 -11.67 8.43
CA PHE A 290 4.47 -12.03 7.99
C PHE A 290 3.49 -11.08 8.67
N ILE A 291 2.86 -10.17 7.92
CA ILE A 291 2.24 -8.99 8.52
C ILE A 291 0.74 -8.89 8.19
N GLU A 292 0.41 -8.69 6.91
CA GLU A 292 -0.96 -8.44 6.47
C GLU A 292 -1.65 -9.74 6.06
N VAL A 293 -2.93 -9.87 6.38
CA VAL A 293 -3.71 -11.11 6.15
C VAL A 293 -4.67 -11.01 4.96
N TYR A 294 -4.56 -9.97 4.13
CA TYR A 294 -5.48 -9.75 2.99
C TYR A 294 -5.41 -10.85 1.93
N GLY A 295 -4.28 -11.54 1.82
CA GLY A 295 -4.08 -12.66 0.90
C GLY A 295 -4.75 -13.96 1.32
N ASP A 296 -5.26 -14.04 2.56
CA ASP A 296 -5.94 -15.21 3.10
C ASP A 296 -7.47 -15.01 3.07
N PRO A 297 -8.26 -15.89 2.43
CA PRO A 297 -9.72 -15.80 2.42
C PRO A 297 -10.38 -15.79 3.81
N LEU A 298 -9.70 -16.32 4.84
CA LEU A 298 -10.19 -16.33 6.22
C LEU A 298 -9.48 -15.33 7.14
N GLY A 299 -8.42 -14.65 6.66
CA GLY A 299 -7.71 -13.63 7.41
C GLY A 299 -6.85 -14.12 8.60
N TYR A 300 -6.34 -15.36 8.59
CA TYR A 300 -5.44 -15.88 9.62
C TYR A 300 -3.96 -15.74 9.27
N HIS A 301 -3.59 -15.96 8.00
CA HIS A 301 -2.20 -16.13 7.59
C HIS A 301 -1.60 -14.84 7.02
N GLY A 302 -0.42 -14.46 7.50
CA GLY A 302 0.29 -13.25 7.10
C GLY A 302 1.06 -13.45 5.79
N ALA A 303 0.85 -12.54 4.84
CA ALA A 303 1.69 -12.36 3.67
C ALA A 303 3.08 -11.87 4.11
N TRP A 304 4.13 -12.44 3.52
CA TRP A 304 5.49 -12.00 3.78
C TRP A 304 5.73 -10.66 3.07
N GLN A 305 6.19 -9.67 3.83
CA GLN A 305 6.52 -8.37 3.30
C GLN A 305 7.74 -7.76 4.00
N SER A 306 8.41 -6.84 3.29
CA SER A 306 9.44 -6.01 3.89
C SER A 306 9.41 -4.60 3.32
N MET A 307 9.74 -3.64 4.18
CA MET A 307 9.94 -2.24 3.84
C MET A 307 11.13 -1.74 4.67
N LEU A 308 12.11 -1.16 4.00
CA LEU A 308 13.20 -0.42 4.61
C LEU A 308 12.99 1.05 4.32
N SER A 309 13.15 1.88 5.35
CA SER A 309 12.85 3.30 5.25
C SER A 309 13.83 4.14 6.07
N ILE A 310 13.92 5.41 5.71
CA ILE A 310 14.63 6.43 6.48
C ILE A 310 13.64 7.51 6.89
N ARG A 311 13.76 8.03 8.10
CA ARG A 311 12.95 9.15 8.58
C ARG A 311 13.23 10.37 7.71
N ASP A 312 12.17 11.00 7.22
CA ASP A 312 12.28 12.32 6.63
C ASP A 312 12.39 13.34 7.76
N GLU A 313 13.60 13.77 8.10
CA GLU A 313 13.81 14.71 9.21
C GLU A 313 13.14 16.07 8.96
N ALA A 314 13.12 16.54 7.71
CA ALA A 314 12.57 17.84 7.37
C ALA A 314 11.04 17.82 7.49
N MET A 315 10.39 16.81 6.91
CA MET A 315 8.95 16.63 7.02
C MET A 315 8.54 16.24 8.42
N SER A 316 9.22 15.28 9.06
CA SER A 316 8.90 14.89 10.45
C SER A 316 9.00 16.07 11.42
N LYS A 317 9.95 17.00 11.22
CA LYS A 317 9.98 18.26 11.99
C LYS A 317 8.77 19.15 11.71
N ARG A 318 8.33 19.27 10.46
CA ARG A 318 7.09 20.00 10.11
C ARG A 318 5.86 19.35 10.76
N PHE A 319 5.68 18.03 10.66
CA PHE A 319 4.56 17.35 11.31
C PHE A 319 4.64 17.34 12.85
N GLY A 320 5.85 17.41 13.42
CA GLY A 320 6.04 17.64 14.85
C GLY A 320 5.37 18.93 15.32
N ILE A 321 5.44 20.00 14.53
CA ILE A 321 4.74 21.27 14.84
C ILE A 321 3.22 21.06 14.87
N ILE A 322 2.66 20.27 13.94
CA ILE A 322 1.22 19.96 13.93
C ILE A 322 0.84 19.21 15.21
N SER A 323 1.61 18.19 15.59
CA SER A 323 1.40 17.43 16.82
C SER A 323 1.47 18.32 18.07
N ASP A 324 2.47 19.19 18.17
CA ASP A 324 2.64 20.13 19.28
C ASP A 324 1.49 21.16 19.38
N MET A 325 0.79 21.39 18.27
CA MET A 325 -0.35 22.30 18.18
C MET A 325 -1.71 21.63 18.39
N ALA A 326 -1.76 20.34 18.75
CA ALA A 326 -3.03 19.61 18.89
C ALA A 326 -4.06 20.31 19.79
N ALA A 327 -3.63 20.84 20.94
CA ALA A 327 -4.49 21.62 21.83
C ALA A 327 -5.03 22.90 21.16
N TRP A 328 -4.21 23.60 20.38
CA TRP A 328 -4.64 24.80 19.65
C TRP A 328 -5.70 24.45 18.60
N PHE A 329 -5.48 23.38 17.83
CA PHE A 329 -6.45 22.94 16.83
C PHE A 329 -7.78 22.50 17.45
N GLU A 330 -7.76 21.78 18.57
CA GLU A 330 -8.97 21.40 19.30
C GLU A 330 -9.74 22.64 19.79
N GLU A 331 -9.02 23.61 20.37
CA GLU A 331 -9.59 24.87 20.86
C GLU A 331 -10.22 25.69 19.72
N HIS A 332 -9.55 25.79 18.57
CA HIS A 332 -9.97 26.60 17.42
C HIS A 332 -10.85 25.84 16.41
N SER A 333 -11.16 24.57 16.69
CA SER A 333 -12.10 23.77 15.91
C SER A 333 -13.51 24.38 15.98
N PRO A 334 -14.30 24.34 14.88
CA PRO A 334 -15.64 24.90 14.82
C PRO A 334 -16.68 24.04 15.55
N ILE A 335 -16.30 22.83 15.99
CA ILE A 335 -17.20 21.90 16.69
C ILE A 335 -17.70 22.46 18.03
N ASP A 336 -18.86 21.98 18.47
CA ASP A 336 -19.45 22.36 19.75
C ASP A 336 -18.49 22.06 20.92
N ALA A 337 -18.40 22.97 21.89
CA ALA A 337 -17.54 22.84 23.06
C ALA A 337 -17.82 21.56 23.88
N ALA A 338 -19.05 21.03 23.86
CA ALA A 338 -19.40 19.77 24.52
C ALA A 338 -18.64 18.58 23.92
N PHE A 339 -18.29 18.64 22.64
CA PHE A 339 -17.60 17.58 21.90
C PHE A 339 -16.08 17.76 21.85
N LYS A 340 -15.54 18.86 22.39
CA LYS A 340 -14.09 19.06 22.49
C LYS A 340 -13.47 18.22 23.60
N ARG A 341 -12.25 17.77 23.40
CA ARG A 341 -11.40 17.17 24.43
C ARG A 341 -10.91 18.28 25.38
N ALA A 342 -10.82 17.94 26.67
CA ALA A 342 -10.27 18.87 27.67
C ALA A 342 -8.74 18.96 27.55
N GLU A 343 -8.10 17.84 27.23
CA GLU A 343 -6.66 17.73 26.97
C GLU A 343 -6.52 17.01 25.63
N ALA A 344 -6.14 17.76 24.59
CA ALA A 344 -5.81 17.18 23.29
C ALA A 344 -4.30 17.06 23.17
N GLU A 345 -3.83 15.82 23.03
CA GLU A 345 -2.42 15.50 22.81
C GLU A 345 -2.24 15.06 21.35
N GLY A 346 -1.16 15.52 20.72
CA GLY A 346 -0.83 15.11 19.37
C GLY A 346 -0.35 13.66 19.31
N VAL A 347 -0.73 12.96 18.25
CA VAL A 347 -0.24 11.60 17.99
C VAL A 347 1.08 11.70 17.24
N SER A 348 2.07 10.88 17.63
CA SER A 348 3.33 10.80 16.89
C SER A 348 3.08 10.21 15.49
N TYR A 349 3.18 11.05 14.48
CA TYR A 349 3.09 10.68 13.06
C TYR A 349 4.40 10.99 12.37
N LYS A 350 4.88 10.05 11.55
CA LYS A 350 6.16 10.19 10.86
C LYS A 350 5.98 10.12 9.36
N ILE A 351 6.72 10.98 8.67
CA ILE A 351 6.95 10.80 7.24
C ILE A 351 8.27 10.07 7.07
N ILE A 352 8.24 9.05 6.24
CA ILE A 352 9.39 8.24 5.90
C ILE A 352 9.67 8.32 4.40
N GLN A 353 10.94 8.17 4.06
CA GLN A 353 11.43 7.96 2.72
C GLN A 353 11.69 6.46 2.57
N VAL A 354 10.91 5.77 1.74
CA VAL A 354 11.12 4.36 1.42
C VAL A 354 12.46 4.20 0.72
N LEU A 355 13.30 3.29 1.19
CA LEU A 355 14.58 2.95 0.57
C LEU A 355 14.44 1.72 -0.33
N THR A 356 13.73 0.69 0.14
CA THR A 356 13.37 -0.50 -0.64
C THR A 356 12.15 -1.20 -0.05
N GLN A 357 11.39 -1.88 -0.90
CA GLN A 357 10.25 -2.74 -0.57
C GLN A 357 10.39 -4.09 -1.28
N SER A 358 9.81 -5.11 -0.66
CA SER A 358 9.81 -6.50 -1.15
C SER A 358 8.62 -7.25 -0.58
N GLY A 359 8.29 -8.40 -1.17
CA GLY A 359 7.13 -9.19 -0.76
C GLY A 359 5.84 -8.48 -1.15
N ASP A 360 4.85 -8.45 -0.25
CA ASP A 360 3.55 -7.82 -0.52
C ASP A 360 3.59 -6.28 -0.64
N ASN A 361 4.73 -5.65 -0.32
CA ASN A 361 4.94 -4.20 -0.48
C ASN A 361 5.52 -3.79 -1.84
N ALA A 362 5.87 -4.73 -2.72
CA ALA A 362 6.44 -4.42 -4.03
C ALA A 362 6.10 -5.46 -5.09
N PRO A 363 5.95 -5.04 -6.37
CA PRO A 363 6.09 -3.67 -6.87
C PRO A 363 4.92 -2.73 -6.58
N SER A 364 3.72 -3.24 -6.29
CA SER A 364 2.59 -2.42 -5.85
C SER A 364 2.78 -2.02 -4.40
N SER A 365 2.69 -0.72 -4.10
CA SER A 365 3.04 -0.15 -2.79
C SER A 365 1.85 0.59 -2.20
N ALA A 366 1.71 0.52 -0.87
CA ALA A 366 0.82 1.41 -0.14
C ALA A 366 1.42 2.84 -0.07
N ILE A 367 0.60 3.82 0.31
CA ILE A 367 1.07 5.20 0.59
C ILE A 367 1.23 5.46 2.09
N GLY A 368 0.65 4.61 2.94
CA GLY A 368 0.72 4.71 4.40
C GLY A 368 0.61 3.33 5.04
N VAL A 369 1.18 3.19 6.23
CA VAL A 369 1.20 1.93 7.00
C VAL A 369 0.99 2.23 8.48
N ASN A 370 0.21 1.40 9.18
CA ASN A 370 -0.03 1.55 10.61
C ASN A 370 0.11 0.20 11.33
N LEU A 371 1.24 -0.01 12.01
CA LEU A 371 1.62 -1.29 12.60
C LEU A 371 1.96 -1.19 14.09
N PRO A 372 1.93 -2.30 14.85
CA PRO A 372 1.54 -3.65 14.45
C PRO A 372 0.01 -3.81 14.33
N ASN A 373 -0.41 -4.98 13.84
CA ASN A 373 -1.83 -5.33 13.67
C ASN A 373 -2.49 -5.87 14.96
N ALA A 374 -1.73 -6.32 15.95
CA ALA A 374 -2.28 -6.85 17.20
C ALA A 374 -2.89 -5.75 18.07
N ASP A 375 -4.22 -5.76 18.20
CA ASP A 375 -4.99 -4.71 18.90
C ASP A 375 -4.53 -4.46 20.34
N TRP A 376 -4.24 -5.53 21.10
CA TRP A 376 -3.81 -5.40 22.50
C TRP A 376 -2.43 -4.72 22.63
N ILE A 377 -1.55 -4.92 21.64
CA ILE A 377 -0.25 -4.22 21.59
C ILE A 377 -0.50 -2.75 21.29
N ARG A 378 -1.36 -2.45 20.31
CA ARG A 378 -1.72 -1.08 19.94
C ARG A 378 -2.32 -0.32 21.12
N SER A 379 -3.24 -0.93 21.86
CA SER A 379 -3.90 -0.30 23.01
C SER A 379 -2.97 -0.09 24.20
N THR A 380 -1.98 -0.97 24.39
CA THR A 380 -1.12 -0.97 25.60
C THR A 380 0.21 -0.25 25.38
N TYR A 381 0.82 -0.42 24.20
CA TYR A 381 2.16 0.06 23.89
C TYR A 381 2.18 1.09 22.75
N GLY A 382 1.06 1.28 22.05
CA GLY A 382 0.92 2.18 20.91
C GLY A 382 1.15 1.51 19.55
N SER A 383 1.14 2.31 18.50
CA SER A 383 1.44 1.89 17.13
C SER A 383 2.35 2.92 16.44
N LYS A 384 2.95 2.53 15.32
CA LYS A 384 3.64 3.44 14.41
C LYS A 384 2.79 3.61 13.15
N SER A 385 2.24 4.80 12.98
CA SER A 385 1.57 5.23 11.74
C SER A 385 2.55 6.08 10.92
N VAL A 386 2.75 5.71 9.65
CA VAL A 386 3.72 6.36 8.77
C VAL A 386 3.13 6.66 7.39
N SER A 387 3.48 7.82 6.84
CA SER A 387 3.30 8.19 5.42
C SER A 387 4.57 7.89 4.63
N LEU A 388 4.43 7.28 3.45
CA LEU A 388 5.53 6.96 2.54
C LEU A 388 5.75 8.13 1.57
N GLY A 389 6.43 9.18 2.06
CA GLY A 389 6.47 10.49 1.41
C GLY A 389 7.04 10.48 -0.01
N ASN A 390 8.09 9.71 -0.30
CA ASN A 390 8.62 9.61 -1.67
C ASN A 390 7.78 8.74 -2.61
N ILE A 391 6.97 7.82 -2.08
CA ILE A 391 6.03 7.06 -2.89
C ILE A 391 4.89 7.97 -3.33
N GLU A 392 4.35 8.77 -2.41
CA GLU A 392 3.38 9.83 -2.71
C GLU A 392 3.96 10.85 -3.71
N ASP A 393 5.18 11.34 -3.48
CA ASP A 393 5.85 12.27 -4.40
C ASP A 393 6.01 11.66 -5.80
N ALA A 394 6.34 10.38 -5.89
CA ALA A 394 6.49 9.72 -7.18
C ALA A 394 5.17 9.60 -7.94
N TYR A 395 4.07 9.32 -7.24
CA TYR A 395 2.73 9.37 -7.84
C TYR A 395 2.39 10.78 -8.34
N ASP A 396 2.61 11.80 -7.52
CA ASP A 396 2.34 13.19 -7.85
C ASP A 396 3.17 13.66 -9.04
N MET A 397 4.47 13.37 -9.04
CA MET A 397 5.38 13.77 -10.10
C MET A 397 5.09 13.02 -11.41
N ALA A 398 4.74 11.74 -11.35
CA ALA A 398 4.26 11.01 -12.54
C ALA A 398 2.93 11.57 -13.06
N SER A 399 2.05 12.04 -12.18
CA SER A 399 0.78 12.67 -12.57
C SER A 399 1.00 14.01 -13.26
N LYS A 400 1.99 14.82 -12.83
CA LYS A 400 2.26 16.15 -13.41
C LYS A 400 2.59 16.11 -14.91
N SER A 401 3.17 15.02 -15.41
CA SER A 401 3.49 14.84 -16.84
C SER A 401 2.46 13.98 -17.60
N SER A 402 1.38 13.54 -16.94
CA SER A 402 0.42 12.59 -17.51
C SER A 402 -0.68 13.20 -18.38
N GLY A 403 -0.81 14.54 -18.41
CA GLY A 403 -1.94 15.21 -19.06
C GLY A 403 -3.20 15.33 -18.18
N THR A 404 -3.22 14.73 -16.98
CA THR A 404 -4.38 14.80 -16.07
C THR A 404 -4.67 16.21 -15.58
N ILE A 405 -3.63 17.02 -15.37
CA ILE A 405 -3.80 18.39 -14.91
C ILE A 405 -4.51 19.22 -15.99
N GLU A 406 -4.05 19.11 -17.23
CA GLU A 406 -4.59 19.83 -18.39
C GLU A 406 -6.00 19.37 -18.74
N GLU A 407 -6.28 18.08 -18.57
CA GLU A 407 -7.57 17.49 -18.91
C GLU A 407 -8.67 17.86 -17.92
N PHE A 408 -8.38 17.91 -16.61
CA PHE A 408 -9.40 18.02 -15.57
C PHE A 408 -9.44 19.35 -14.81
N TYR A 409 -8.36 20.12 -14.79
CA TYR A 409 -8.35 21.43 -14.13
C TYR A 409 -8.54 22.58 -15.13
N LEU A 410 -9.20 23.64 -14.66
CA LEU A 410 -9.28 24.89 -15.40
C LEU A 410 -7.90 25.55 -15.51
N PRO A 411 -7.61 26.30 -16.61
CA PRO A 411 -6.30 26.93 -16.81
C PRO A 411 -5.79 27.76 -15.61
N GLU A 412 -6.69 28.44 -14.90
CA GLU A 412 -6.38 29.26 -13.70
C GLU A 412 -6.04 28.45 -12.43
N GLN A 413 -6.29 27.13 -12.44
CA GLN A 413 -5.95 26.19 -11.36
C GLN A 413 -4.65 25.44 -11.66
N GLN A 414 -4.32 25.22 -12.94
CA GLN A 414 -3.24 24.31 -13.35
C GLN A 414 -1.88 24.66 -12.76
N ASP A 415 -1.45 25.93 -12.85
CA ASP A 415 -0.13 26.33 -12.33
C ASP A 415 -0.06 26.23 -10.81
N ARG A 416 -1.15 26.60 -10.11
CA ARG A 416 -1.27 26.47 -8.66
C ARG A 416 -1.15 25.00 -8.22
N VAL A 417 -1.88 24.09 -8.86
CA VAL A 417 -1.85 22.66 -8.52
C VAL A 417 -0.49 22.04 -8.86
N ARG A 418 0.14 22.41 -9.99
CA ARG A 418 1.49 21.94 -10.34
C ARG A 418 2.53 22.34 -9.29
N GLN A 419 2.44 23.59 -8.81
CA GLN A 419 3.41 24.17 -7.88
C GLN A 419 3.18 23.68 -6.44
N TYR A 420 1.93 23.69 -5.97
CA TYR A 420 1.63 23.49 -4.56
C TYR A 420 0.92 22.17 -4.23
N GLY A 421 0.44 21.42 -5.22
CA GLY A 421 -0.39 20.22 -4.99
C GLY A 421 0.28 19.14 -4.13
N ALA A 422 1.57 18.88 -4.31
CA ALA A 422 2.28 17.86 -3.54
C ALA A 422 2.42 18.24 -2.05
N ILE A 423 2.82 19.48 -1.75
CA ILE A 423 2.90 19.95 -0.36
C ILE A 423 1.51 20.10 0.26
N ALA A 424 0.50 20.50 -0.52
CA ALA A 424 -0.88 20.60 -0.11
C ALA A 424 -1.42 19.24 0.38
N SER A 425 -1.25 18.20 -0.45
CA SER A 425 -1.62 16.82 -0.13
C SER A 425 -0.97 16.34 1.16
N LYS A 426 0.36 16.54 1.32
CA LYS A 426 1.09 16.13 2.53
C LYS A 426 0.58 16.81 3.80
N ILE A 427 0.35 18.13 3.74
CA ILE A 427 -0.13 18.89 4.91
C ILE A 427 -1.57 18.49 5.24
N HIS A 428 -2.42 18.28 4.23
CA HIS A 428 -3.77 17.73 4.42
C HIS A 428 -3.71 16.37 5.12
N THR A 429 -2.92 15.42 4.60
CA THR A 429 -2.78 14.08 5.20
C THR A 429 -2.30 14.15 6.64
N GLY A 430 -1.28 14.94 6.97
CA GLY A 430 -0.85 15.01 8.36
C GLY A 430 -1.85 15.73 9.28
N LEU A 431 -2.60 16.71 8.80
CA LEU A 431 -3.71 17.26 9.58
C LEU A 431 -4.82 16.21 9.78
N HIS A 432 -5.16 15.43 8.76
CA HIS A 432 -6.14 14.35 8.82
C HIS A 432 -5.74 13.29 9.87
N GLU A 433 -4.51 12.80 9.78
CA GLU A 433 -4.00 11.71 10.61
C GLU A 433 -3.74 12.15 12.06
N VAL A 434 -3.07 13.29 12.25
CA VAL A 434 -2.62 13.74 13.58
C VAL A 434 -3.75 14.45 14.33
N ILE A 435 -4.47 15.33 13.65
CA ILE A 435 -5.48 16.22 14.28
C ILE A 435 -6.88 15.72 14.00
N GLY A 436 -7.17 15.29 12.76
CA GLY A 436 -8.46 14.77 12.34
C GLY A 436 -8.87 13.63 13.26
N HIS A 437 -8.27 12.45 13.13
CA HIS A 437 -8.59 11.30 13.99
C HIS A 437 -8.36 11.55 15.49
N GLY A 438 -7.38 12.38 15.85
CA GLY A 438 -7.05 12.72 17.24
C GLY A 438 -8.05 13.66 17.94
N SER A 439 -8.87 14.40 17.21
CA SER A 439 -9.76 15.44 17.75
C SER A 439 -11.15 14.94 18.17
N GLY A 440 -11.79 15.71 19.04
CA GLY A 440 -13.17 15.50 19.47
C GLY A 440 -13.36 14.26 20.38
N ARG A 441 -14.51 14.23 21.06
CA ARG A 441 -14.91 13.14 21.96
C ARG A 441 -16.36 12.73 21.77
N ILE A 442 -16.68 11.48 22.08
CA ILE A 442 -18.05 11.02 22.23
C ILE A 442 -18.63 11.45 23.59
N LEU A 443 -19.94 11.69 23.66
CA LEU A 443 -20.58 12.03 24.93
C LEU A 443 -20.62 10.81 25.87
N PRO A 444 -20.57 11.03 27.20
CA PRO A 444 -20.76 9.94 28.16
C PRO A 444 -22.07 9.19 27.94
N GLY A 445 -22.00 7.85 27.90
CA GLY A 445 -23.17 6.98 27.70
C GLY A 445 -23.53 6.68 26.25
N VAL A 446 -22.83 7.28 25.28
CA VAL A 446 -22.94 6.93 23.85
C VAL A 446 -21.98 5.78 23.53
N GLY A 447 -22.47 4.76 22.82
CA GLY A 447 -21.64 3.64 22.37
C GLY A 447 -20.58 4.07 21.34
N THR A 448 -19.64 3.19 21.02
CA THR A 448 -18.62 3.46 20.00
C THR A 448 -19.27 3.71 18.63
N PRO A 449 -18.59 4.42 17.69
CA PRO A 449 -19.10 4.62 16.33
C PRO A 449 -19.43 3.31 15.62
N LYS A 450 -18.67 2.23 15.87
CA LYS A 450 -18.95 0.90 15.31
C LYS A 450 -20.31 0.35 15.77
N GLU A 451 -20.67 0.59 17.03
CA GLU A 451 -21.95 0.15 17.60
C GLU A 451 -23.12 1.05 17.20
N THR A 452 -22.89 2.37 17.18
CA THR A 452 -23.94 3.37 16.96
C THR A 452 -24.18 3.67 15.48
N LEU A 453 -23.12 3.89 14.71
CA LEU A 453 -23.19 4.27 13.28
C LEU A 453 -23.08 3.06 12.33
N LYS A 454 -22.66 1.89 12.84
CA LYS A 454 -22.63 0.61 12.11
C LYS A 454 -21.85 0.73 10.80
N SER A 455 -22.43 0.33 9.67
CA SER A 455 -21.81 0.36 8.34
C SER A 455 -21.42 1.76 7.86
N TYR A 456 -21.92 2.83 8.49
CA TYR A 456 -21.57 4.21 8.13
C TYR A 456 -20.40 4.78 8.95
N SER A 457 -19.93 4.04 9.97
CA SER A 457 -18.90 4.55 10.89
C SER A 457 -17.63 4.97 10.18
N ASN A 458 -17.14 4.16 9.24
CA ASN A 458 -15.86 4.42 8.58
C ASN A 458 -15.96 5.65 7.66
N ALA A 459 -16.96 5.70 6.78
CA ALA A 459 -17.15 6.85 5.89
C ALA A 459 -17.35 8.16 6.65
N LEU A 460 -18.06 8.14 7.78
CA LEU A 460 -18.26 9.34 8.62
C LEU A 460 -17.01 9.72 9.42
N GLU A 461 -16.23 8.75 9.90
CA GLU A 461 -14.98 9.04 10.60
C GLU A 461 -13.94 9.67 9.67
N GLU A 462 -13.83 9.12 8.45
CA GLU A 462 -12.97 9.66 7.42
C GLU A 462 -13.43 11.06 6.98
N ALA A 463 -14.74 11.26 6.77
CA ALA A 463 -15.28 12.58 6.43
C ALA A 463 -14.92 13.60 7.52
N ARG A 464 -15.03 13.21 8.79
CA ARG A 464 -14.69 14.09 9.91
C ARG A 464 -13.21 14.47 9.90
N ALA A 465 -12.31 13.51 9.69
CA ALA A 465 -10.88 13.77 9.67
C ALA A 465 -10.47 14.65 8.47
N ASP A 466 -11.00 14.38 7.27
CA ASP A 466 -10.81 15.24 6.08
C ASP A 466 -11.35 16.65 6.33
N LEU A 467 -12.53 16.80 6.95
CA LEU A 467 -13.10 18.11 7.25
C LEU A 467 -12.27 18.92 8.24
N VAL A 468 -11.64 18.27 9.23
CA VAL A 468 -10.68 18.94 10.13
C VAL A 468 -9.50 19.47 9.32
N ALA A 469 -8.90 18.62 8.47
CA ALA A 469 -7.79 19.03 7.62
C ALA A 469 -8.20 20.21 6.74
N LEU A 470 -9.24 20.04 5.92
CA LEU A 470 -9.76 21.06 5.02
C LEU A 470 -10.09 22.37 5.74
N TYR A 471 -10.71 22.34 6.92
CA TYR A 471 -11.02 23.56 7.67
C TYR A 471 -9.76 24.36 8.07
N PHE A 472 -8.67 23.68 8.41
CA PHE A 472 -7.42 24.32 8.81
C PHE A 472 -6.43 24.57 7.66
N MET A 473 -6.60 23.93 6.50
CA MET A 473 -5.68 24.05 5.34
C MET A 473 -5.44 25.49 4.87
N THR A 474 -6.44 26.37 5.03
CA THR A 474 -6.32 27.79 4.66
C THR A 474 -6.23 28.70 5.89
N ASP A 475 -5.92 28.16 7.06
CA ASP A 475 -5.72 28.96 8.27
C ASP A 475 -4.33 29.63 8.26
N PRO A 476 -4.23 30.96 8.53
CA PRO A 476 -2.96 31.66 8.58
C PRO A 476 -1.93 31.05 9.54
N VAL A 477 -2.37 30.33 10.59
CA VAL A 477 -1.48 29.70 11.56
C VAL A 477 -0.49 28.75 10.89
N LEU A 478 -0.85 28.12 9.76
CA LEU A 478 0.04 27.21 9.05
C LEU A 478 1.25 27.96 8.47
N ILE A 479 1.07 29.19 8.00
CA ILE A 479 2.18 30.05 7.54
C ILE A 479 2.95 30.59 8.75
N GLU A 480 2.25 31.10 9.77
CA GLU A 480 2.87 31.68 10.97
C GLU A 480 3.80 30.71 11.70
N LYS A 481 3.48 29.41 11.64
CA LYS A 481 4.25 28.33 12.26
C LYS A 481 5.25 27.67 11.30
N GLY A 482 5.33 28.14 10.05
CA GLY A 482 6.26 27.63 9.04
C GLY A 482 5.95 26.21 8.54
N LEU A 483 4.68 25.79 8.61
CA LEU A 483 4.21 24.53 8.02
C LEU A 483 4.11 24.62 6.50
N ILE A 484 3.68 25.79 6.00
CA ILE A 484 3.60 26.13 4.58
C ILE A 484 4.20 27.52 4.36
N ASP A 485 4.72 27.75 3.15
CA ASP A 485 5.38 29.00 2.79
C ASP A 485 4.46 29.97 2.02
N ASP A 486 3.29 29.51 1.58
CA ASP A 486 2.38 30.24 0.68
C ASP A 486 0.91 29.85 0.92
N GLU A 487 0.01 30.84 0.92
CA GLU A 487 -1.44 30.63 1.09
C GLU A 487 -2.08 29.82 -0.06
N ASN A 488 -1.45 29.79 -1.23
CA ASN A 488 -1.92 29.02 -2.38
C ASN A 488 -1.82 27.51 -2.17
N VAL A 489 -1.09 27.05 -1.14
CA VAL A 489 -1.08 25.63 -0.74
C VAL A 489 -2.47 25.17 -0.34
N GLY A 490 -3.17 25.91 0.54
CA GLY A 490 -4.53 25.55 0.94
C GLY A 490 -5.54 25.64 -0.21
N LYS A 491 -5.37 26.61 -1.12
CA LYS A 491 -6.22 26.74 -2.32
C LYS A 491 -6.01 25.57 -3.28
N ALA A 492 -4.75 25.14 -3.48
CA ALA A 492 -4.43 23.97 -4.31
C ALA A 492 -5.07 22.70 -3.75
N GLU A 493 -5.09 22.53 -2.42
CA GLU A 493 -5.78 21.41 -1.78
C GLU A 493 -7.28 21.46 -2.06
N TYR A 494 -7.92 22.62 -1.89
CA TYR A 494 -9.35 22.75 -2.13
C TYR A 494 -9.72 22.45 -3.59
N ASP A 495 -8.95 22.95 -4.56
CA ASP A 495 -9.15 22.62 -5.98
C ASP A 495 -9.07 21.11 -6.22
N SER A 496 -8.03 20.47 -5.69
CA SER A 496 -7.80 19.03 -5.84
C SER A 496 -8.90 18.21 -5.16
N TYR A 497 -9.28 18.56 -3.93
CA TYR A 497 -10.27 17.85 -3.14
C TYR A 497 -11.66 17.91 -3.78
N ILE A 498 -12.10 19.11 -4.19
CA ILE A 498 -13.40 19.30 -4.86
C ILE A 498 -13.42 18.58 -6.21
N LEU A 499 -12.38 18.73 -7.05
CA LEU A 499 -12.30 18.02 -8.33
C LEU A 499 -12.34 16.50 -8.11
N ASN A 500 -11.61 16.00 -7.11
CA ASN A 500 -11.55 14.57 -6.82
C ASN A 500 -12.90 14.03 -6.35
N GLY A 501 -13.48 14.65 -5.32
CA GLY A 501 -14.76 14.25 -4.73
C GLY A 501 -15.93 14.32 -5.72
N MET A 502 -15.97 15.36 -6.56
CA MET A 502 -17.05 15.56 -7.54
C MET A 502 -16.90 14.72 -8.81
N MET A 503 -15.67 14.38 -9.21
CA MET A 503 -15.43 13.92 -10.58
C MET A 503 -14.30 12.90 -10.72
N ARG A 504 -13.05 13.27 -10.40
CA ARG A 504 -11.88 12.48 -10.81
C ARG A 504 -11.86 11.08 -10.21
N GLN A 505 -12.37 10.87 -9.00
CA GLN A 505 -12.38 9.54 -8.39
C GLN A 505 -13.22 8.51 -9.15
N LEU A 506 -14.19 8.96 -9.97
CA LEU A 506 -15.10 8.08 -10.70
C LEU A 506 -14.37 7.21 -11.73
N VAL A 507 -13.12 7.53 -12.10
CA VAL A 507 -12.29 6.66 -12.95
C VAL A 507 -12.04 5.28 -12.35
N ARG A 508 -12.27 5.11 -11.04
CA ARG A 508 -12.10 3.86 -10.30
C ARG A 508 -13.41 3.07 -10.13
N VAL A 509 -14.52 3.56 -10.70
CA VAL A 509 -15.85 2.98 -10.54
C VAL A 509 -16.24 2.31 -11.85
N GLU A 510 -16.78 1.10 -11.78
CA GLU A 510 -17.28 0.41 -12.97
C GLU A 510 -18.59 1.05 -13.46
N PRO A 511 -18.85 1.10 -14.78
CA PRO A 511 -20.07 1.69 -15.32
C PRO A 511 -21.35 1.10 -14.68
N GLY A 512 -22.20 2.00 -14.16
CA GLY A 512 -23.46 1.65 -13.52
C GLY A 512 -23.37 1.31 -12.02
N GLN A 513 -22.16 1.20 -11.46
CA GLN A 513 -21.96 0.98 -10.02
C GLN A 513 -22.09 2.28 -9.21
N GLN A 514 -22.28 2.12 -7.90
CA GLN A 514 -22.29 3.20 -6.91
C GLN A 514 -20.97 3.25 -6.15
N LEU A 515 -20.74 4.30 -5.37
CA LEU A 515 -19.60 4.31 -4.47
C LEU A 515 -19.82 3.33 -3.31
N GLU A 516 -18.82 2.50 -3.02
CA GLU A 516 -18.84 1.51 -1.94
C GLU A 516 -17.75 1.76 -0.90
N GLU A 517 -16.55 2.08 -1.37
CA GLU A 517 -15.36 2.31 -0.55
C GLU A 517 -15.53 3.55 0.35
N ALA A 518 -15.19 3.42 1.64
CA ALA A 518 -15.46 4.43 2.66
C ALA A 518 -14.77 5.78 2.39
N HIS A 519 -13.52 5.78 1.93
CA HIS A 519 -12.80 7.01 1.63
C HIS A 519 -13.37 7.72 0.39
N MET A 520 -13.72 6.97 -0.66
CA MET A 520 -14.40 7.54 -1.84
C MET A 520 -15.77 8.14 -1.47
N ARG A 521 -16.55 7.43 -0.64
CA ARG A 521 -17.82 7.92 -0.13
C ARG A 521 -17.68 9.21 0.67
N ASN A 522 -16.68 9.29 1.55
CA ASN A 522 -16.44 10.48 2.37
C ASN A 522 -16.12 11.71 1.49
N ARG A 523 -15.24 11.54 0.49
CA ARG A 523 -14.78 12.65 -0.37
C ARG A 523 -15.93 13.17 -1.21
N GLN A 524 -16.75 12.26 -1.74
CA GLN A 524 -17.96 12.63 -2.47
C GLN A 524 -18.97 13.32 -1.56
N LEU A 525 -19.20 12.78 -0.36
CA LEU A 525 -20.11 13.35 0.64
C LEU A 525 -19.75 14.81 0.91
N ILE A 526 -18.50 15.07 1.25
CA ILE A 526 -18.02 16.41 1.56
C ILE A 526 -18.18 17.34 0.36
N ALA A 527 -17.68 16.93 -0.81
CA ALA A 527 -17.69 17.76 -2.01
C ALA A 527 -19.12 18.08 -2.49
N GLN A 528 -20.01 17.09 -2.54
CA GLN A 528 -21.40 17.31 -2.95
C GLN A 528 -22.19 18.14 -1.93
N TRP A 529 -21.96 17.93 -0.63
CA TRP A 529 -22.66 18.71 0.40
C TRP A 529 -22.28 20.19 0.32
N VAL A 530 -20.99 20.52 0.24
CA VAL A 530 -20.56 21.92 0.15
C VAL A 530 -20.95 22.55 -1.20
N PHE A 531 -20.97 21.77 -2.28
CA PHE A 531 -21.49 22.21 -3.58
C PHE A 531 -22.98 22.58 -3.49
N GLU A 532 -23.81 21.73 -2.87
CA GLU A 532 -25.24 22.01 -2.70
C GLU A 532 -25.48 23.22 -1.78
N LYS A 533 -24.83 23.27 -0.61
CA LYS A 533 -25.04 24.35 0.36
C LYS A 533 -24.44 25.68 -0.09
N GLY A 534 -23.40 25.65 -0.92
CA GLY A 534 -22.78 26.84 -1.52
C GLY A 534 -23.51 27.39 -2.75
N LYS A 535 -24.56 26.70 -3.24
CA LYS A 535 -25.20 27.00 -4.53
C LYS A 535 -25.79 28.41 -4.64
N THR A 536 -26.40 28.93 -3.57
CA THR A 536 -27.02 30.28 -3.59
C THR A 536 -26.00 31.38 -3.80
N ASP A 537 -24.79 31.16 -3.29
CA ASP A 537 -23.68 32.12 -3.32
C ASP A 537 -22.67 31.81 -4.43
N ALA A 538 -22.95 30.78 -5.24
CA ALA A 538 -22.08 30.25 -6.29
C ALA A 538 -20.65 29.96 -5.78
N VAL A 539 -20.50 29.45 -4.55
CA VAL A 539 -19.19 29.17 -3.93
C VAL A 539 -18.35 28.24 -4.79
N ILE A 540 -18.98 27.19 -5.31
CA ILE A 540 -18.43 26.30 -6.33
C ILE A 540 -19.37 26.33 -7.52
N GLU A 541 -18.81 26.45 -8.72
CA GLU A 541 -19.52 26.45 -9.98
C GLU A 541 -19.12 25.21 -10.80
N GLN A 542 -20.13 24.47 -11.27
CA GLN A 542 -19.94 23.46 -12.31
C GLN A 542 -20.12 24.13 -13.66
N CYS A 543 -19.08 24.15 -14.48
CA CYS A 543 -19.10 24.75 -15.81
C CYS A 543 -18.79 23.72 -16.90
N THR A 544 -19.28 23.96 -18.12
CA THR A 544 -19.03 23.09 -19.27
C THR A 544 -18.27 23.88 -20.34
N ILE A 545 -17.09 23.39 -20.71
CA ILE A 545 -16.22 24.01 -21.73
C ILE A 545 -15.97 22.96 -22.82
N TYR A 546 -16.38 23.26 -24.06
CA TYR A 546 -16.28 22.33 -25.20
C TYR A 546 -16.87 20.94 -24.93
N GLY A 547 -17.99 20.88 -24.20
CA GLY A 547 -18.67 19.63 -23.85
C GLY A 547 -18.03 18.84 -22.70
N LYS A 548 -17.03 19.39 -22.02
CA LYS A 548 -16.40 18.79 -20.83
C LYS A 548 -16.79 19.55 -19.56
N THR A 549 -17.10 18.83 -18.49
CA THR A 549 -17.45 19.37 -17.17
C THR A 549 -16.20 19.73 -16.36
N PHE A 550 -16.24 20.89 -15.69
CA PHE A 550 -15.19 21.39 -14.79
C PHE A 550 -15.81 21.97 -13.52
N PHE A 551 -15.02 22.05 -12.45
CA PHE A 551 -15.43 22.65 -11.17
C PHE A 551 -14.51 23.82 -10.83
N LYS A 552 -15.12 25.01 -10.70
CA LYS A 552 -14.45 26.25 -10.31
C LYS A 552 -14.82 26.62 -8.89
N ILE A 553 -13.83 26.95 -8.07
CA ILE A 553 -14.05 27.53 -6.75
C ILE A 553 -14.01 29.05 -6.90
N ASN A 554 -15.13 29.72 -6.65
CA ASN A 554 -15.26 31.17 -6.74
C ASN A 554 -14.90 31.88 -5.42
N ASP A 555 -15.13 31.22 -4.27
CA ASP A 555 -14.87 31.79 -2.94
C ASP A 555 -14.33 30.72 -1.97
N TYR A 556 -13.01 30.69 -1.83
CA TYR A 556 -12.31 29.74 -0.95
C TYR A 556 -12.62 29.98 0.53
N GLN A 557 -12.88 31.23 0.94
CA GLN A 557 -13.16 31.53 2.35
C GLN A 557 -14.56 31.08 2.74
N LYS A 558 -15.56 31.27 1.87
CA LYS A 558 -16.89 30.70 2.07
C LYS A 558 -16.86 29.18 2.04
N LEU A 559 -16.04 28.59 1.18
CA LEU A 559 -15.86 27.14 1.15
C LEU A 559 -15.30 26.61 2.49
N ARG A 560 -14.30 27.30 3.08
CA ARG A 560 -13.81 27.00 4.43
C ARG A 560 -14.93 27.03 5.49
N VAL A 561 -15.81 28.03 5.43
CA VAL A 561 -16.96 28.14 6.35
C VAL A 561 -17.92 26.96 6.18
N LEU A 562 -18.18 26.54 4.94
CA LEU A 562 -19.01 25.35 4.66
C LEU A 562 -18.37 24.07 5.18
N PHE A 563 -17.05 23.88 5.03
CA PHE A 563 -16.34 22.77 5.66
C PHE A 563 -16.49 22.79 7.18
N GLY A 564 -16.35 23.94 7.82
CA GLY A 564 -16.55 24.06 9.26
C GLY A 564 -17.98 23.74 9.72
N ALA A 565 -18.98 24.14 8.94
CA ALA A 565 -20.38 23.81 9.21
C ALA A 565 -20.65 22.30 9.09
N LEU A 566 -20.12 21.65 8.06
CA LEU A 566 -20.25 20.20 7.89
C LEU A 566 -19.46 19.44 8.97
N LEU A 567 -18.26 19.90 9.33
CA LEU A 567 -17.46 19.33 10.42
C LEU A 567 -18.24 19.32 11.74
N THR A 568 -18.93 20.43 12.03
CA THR A 568 -19.77 20.55 13.23
C THR A 568 -20.88 19.49 13.24
N GLU A 569 -21.54 19.28 12.10
CA GLU A 569 -22.61 18.29 12.00
C GLU A 569 -22.10 16.84 12.05
N VAL A 570 -21.02 16.52 11.33
CA VAL A 570 -20.42 15.18 11.37
C VAL A 570 -19.89 14.85 12.77
N GLN A 571 -19.27 15.82 13.45
CA GLN A 571 -18.86 15.65 14.84
C GLN A 571 -20.06 15.43 15.77
N ARG A 572 -21.15 16.18 15.61
CA ARG A 572 -22.38 15.98 16.39
C ARG A 572 -22.92 14.57 16.20
N ILE A 573 -23.02 14.10 14.95
CA ILE A 573 -23.48 12.74 14.61
C ILE A 573 -22.63 11.69 15.33
N LYS A 574 -21.30 11.77 15.21
CA LYS A 574 -20.35 10.88 15.90
C LYS A 574 -20.54 10.93 17.42
N SER A 575 -20.55 12.13 18.00
CA SER A 575 -20.53 12.31 19.45
C SER A 575 -21.83 11.95 20.14
N THR A 576 -22.94 11.94 19.41
CA THR A 576 -24.29 11.59 19.92
C THR A 576 -24.76 10.21 19.49
N GLY A 577 -24.05 9.54 18.57
CA GLY A 577 -24.44 8.23 18.04
C GLY A 577 -25.68 8.29 17.14
N ASP A 578 -25.89 9.41 16.45
CA ASP A 578 -27.08 9.67 15.64
C ASP A 578 -27.04 8.89 14.30
N TYR A 579 -27.43 7.62 14.37
CA TYR A 579 -27.42 6.70 13.23
C TYR A 579 -28.22 7.23 12.04
N GLU A 580 -29.41 7.78 12.27
CA GLU A 580 -30.31 8.21 11.20
C GLU A 580 -29.72 9.39 10.43
N ALA A 581 -29.22 10.42 11.14
CA ALA A 581 -28.55 11.54 10.50
C ALA A 581 -27.26 11.10 9.77
N GLY A 582 -26.49 10.19 10.37
CA GLY A 582 -25.29 9.63 9.74
C GLY A 582 -25.59 8.86 8.44
N ARG A 583 -26.61 7.99 8.48
CA ARG A 583 -27.11 7.28 7.30
C ARG A 583 -27.54 8.27 6.23
N ASP A 584 -28.41 9.21 6.58
CA ASP A 584 -29.01 10.12 5.61
C ASP A 584 -27.95 11.01 4.94
N LEU A 585 -26.94 11.45 5.68
CA LEU A 585 -25.82 12.21 5.12
C LEU A 585 -25.02 11.39 4.11
N VAL A 586 -24.65 10.14 4.44
CA VAL A 586 -23.89 9.26 3.54
C VAL A 586 -24.72 8.84 2.33
N GLU A 587 -25.96 8.40 2.52
CA GLU A 587 -26.81 7.92 1.43
C GLU A 587 -27.25 9.03 0.47
N THR A 588 -27.31 10.28 0.97
CA THR A 588 -27.66 11.44 0.13
C THR A 588 -26.48 11.89 -0.72
N TYR A 589 -25.29 12.05 -0.12
CA TYR A 589 -24.17 12.73 -0.77
C TYR A 589 -22.98 11.81 -1.10
N GLY A 590 -22.80 10.71 -0.36
CA GLY A 590 -21.63 9.85 -0.46
C GLY A 590 -21.78 8.64 -1.39
N VAL A 591 -22.99 8.24 -1.77
CA VAL A 591 -23.22 6.97 -2.50
C VAL A 591 -23.48 7.16 -3.99
N LYS A 592 -24.35 8.11 -4.34
CA LYS A 592 -24.94 8.19 -5.69
C LYS A 592 -23.96 8.73 -6.72
N VAL A 593 -23.77 7.98 -7.80
CA VAL A 593 -22.94 8.39 -8.95
C VAL A 593 -23.84 8.91 -10.08
N ASP A 594 -23.56 10.11 -10.57
CA ASP A 594 -24.18 10.66 -11.77
C ASP A 594 -23.70 9.89 -13.01
N LYS A 595 -24.63 9.30 -13.75
CA LYS A 595 -24.30 8.38 -14.85
C LYS A 595 -23.65 9.10 -16.03
N ASP A 596 -24.11 10.31 -16.35
CA ASP A 596 -23.64 11.04 -17.53
C ASP A 596 -22.24 11.61 -17.26
N LEU A 597 -22.03 12.16 -16.05
CA LEU A 597 -20.71 12.59 -15.60
C LEU A 597 -19.73 11.42 -15.54
N HIS A 598 -20.17 10.26 -15.05
CA HIS A 598 -19.31 9.09 -14.96
C HIS A 598 -18.84 8.61 -16.36
N ILE A 599 -19.76 8.55 -17.33
CA ILE A 599 -19.40 8.23 -18.72
C ILE A 599 -18.39 9.26 -19.25
N GLU A 600 -18.65 10.56 -19.04
CA GLU A 600 -17.75 11.63 -19.47
C GLU A 600 -16.34 11.48 -18.87
N VAL A 601 -16.25 11.19 -17.56
CA VAL A 601 -14.98 11.00 -16.85
C VAL A 601 -14.20 9.82 -17.41
N LEU A 602 -14.85 8.67 -17.62
CA LEU A 602 -14.20 7.49 -18.19
C LEU A 602 -13.73 7.75 -19.62
N GLU A 603 -14.53 8.42 -20.46
CA GLU A 603 -14.13 8.78 -21.82
C GLU A 603 -12.93 9.73 -21.85
N ARG A 604 -12.90 10.71 -20.96
CA ARG A 604 -11.80 11.67 -20.82
C ARG A 604 -10.54 10.98 -20.32
N TRP A 605 -10.65 10.15 -19.29
CA TRP A 605 -9.54 9.40 -18.72
C TRP A 605 -8.93 8.42 -19.72
N ASN A 606 -9.77 7.68 -20.45
CA ASN A 606 -9.32 6.72 -21.46
C ASN A 606 -8.52 7.39 -22.59
N LYS A 607 -8.82 8.64 -22.94
CA LYS A 607 -8.07 9.42 -23.94
C LYS A 607 -6.66 9.79 -23.48
N LEU A 608 -6.39 9.82 -22.18
CA LEU A 608 -5.05 10.05 -21.64
C LEU A 608 -4.16 8.82 -21.78
N GLY A 609 -4.74 7.64 -22.00
CA GLY A 609 -3.99 6.39 -22.12
C GLY A 609 -3.22 6.03 -20.84
N ILE A 610 -3.70 6.47 -19.67
CA ILE A 610 -3.06 6.24 -18.37
C ILE A 610 -3.58 4.93 -17.79
N ALA A 611 -2.67 4.01 -17.51
CA ALA A 611 -3.03 2.79 -16.79
C ALA A 611 -3.50 3.09 -15.35
N PRO A 612 -4.59 2.46 -14.88
CA PRO A 612 -5.20 2.76 -13.58
C PRO A 612 -4.35 2.31 -12.39
N PHE A 613 -3.51 1.28 -12.55
CA PHE A 613 -2.62 0.79 -11.50
C PHE A 613 -1.20 1.29 -11.70
N ALA A 614 -0.44 1.38 -10.61
CA ALA A 614 0.98 1.65 -10.68
C ALA A 614 1.75 0.84 -9.64
N GLY A 615 3.02 0.60 -9.93
CA GLY A 615 3.99 0.09 -8.96
C GLY A 615 5.39 0.59 -9.29
N PHE A 616 6.36 0.21 -8.47
CA PHE A 616 7.64 0.91 -8.43
C PHE A 616 8.84 -0.01 -8.68
N ILE A 617 9.73 0.44 -9.56
CA ILE A 617 11.10 -0.06 -9.61
C ILE A 617 11.81 0.42 -8.35
N GLN A 618 12.37 -0.54 -7.59
CA GLN A 618 13.03 -0.25 -6.33
C GLN A 618 14.45 0.31 -6.59
N PRO A 619 14.93 1.30 -5.83
CA PRO A 619 16.33 1.70 -5.85
C PRO A 619 17.26 0.53 -5.48
N MET A 620 18.48 0.55 -6.00
CA MET A 620 19.50 -0.46 -5.74
C MET A 620 20.62 0.12 -4.90
N LEU A 621 20.92 -0.52 -3.77
CA LEU A 621 22.08 -0.15 -2.95
C LEU A 621 23.36 -0.83 -3.45
N GLN A 622 24.37 -0.02 -3.76
CA GLN A 622 25.69 -0.48 -4.14
C GLN A 622 26.71 -0.07 -3.08
N ALA A 623 27.37 -1.05 -2.47
CA ALA A 623 28.43 -0.81 -1.49
C ALA A 623 29.80 -0.74 -2.19
N ASP A 624 30.64 0.20 -1.76
CA ASP A 624 32.08 0.19 -2.02
C ASP A 624 32.76 -0.63 -0.92
N MET A 625 33.19 -1.85 -1.27
CA MET A 625 33.78 -2.80 -0.34
C MET A 625 35.29 -2.96 -0.58
N GLN A 626 36.08 -2.80 0.48
CA GLN A 626 37.50 -3.15 0.51
C GLN A 626 37.76 -4.03 1.73
N GLU A 627 38.45 -5.15 1.55
CA GLU A 627 38.78 -6.09 2.64
C GLU A 627 37.57 -6.47 3.54
N GLN A 628 36.39 -6.66 2.92
CA GLN A 628 35.11 -6.97 3.59
C GLN A 628 34.52 -5.85 4.47
N THR A 629 35.11 -4.65 4.44
CA THR A 629 34.60 -3.44 5.09
C THR A 629 33.88 -2.56 4.06
N ILE A 630 32.74 -2.00 4.44
CA ILE A 630 31.98 -1.05 3.61
C ILE A 630 32.50 0.36 3.90
N HIS A 631 32.98 1.06 2.86
CA HIS A 631 33.50 2.43 2.96
C HIS A 631 32.47 3.49 2.55
N ASP A 632 31.57 3.13 1.64
CA ASP A 632 30.44 3.95 1.23
C ASP A 632 29.33 3.04 0.69
N VAL A 633 28.10 3.56 0.68
CA VAL A 633 26.97 2.94 0.01
C VAL A 633 26.27 4.02 -0.80
N ARG A 634 25.94 3.71 -2.04
CA ARG A 634 25.27 4.62 -2.98
C ARG A 634 23.94 4.05 -3.41
N VAL A 635 22.97 4.94 -3.62
CA VAL A 635 21.68 4.60 -4.21
C VAL A 635 21.78 4.78 -5.71
N ASN A 636 21.48 3.71 -6.44
CA ASN A 636 21.27 3.77 -7.88
C ASN A 636 19.77 3.63 -8.17
N TYR A 637 19.30 4.27 -9.23
CA TYR A 637 17.89 4.27 -9.61
C TYR A 637 17.72 3.55 -10.97
N PRO A 638 17.51 2.23 -11.00
CA PRO A 638 17.23 1.52 -12.26
C PRO A 638 16.00 2.12 -12.96
N ASP A 639 15.96 2.03 -14.28
CA ASP A 639 14.90 2.59 -15.12
C ASP A 639 14.24 1.57 -16.06
N ASP A 640 14.56 0.29 -15.91
CA ASP A 640 13.93 -0.81 -16.64
C ASP A 640 13.47 -1.91 -15.68
N PHE A 641 12.17 -2.20 -15.68
CA PHE A 641 11.57 -3.18 -14.77
C PHE A 641 12.08 -4.59 -15.07
N THR A 642 12.25 -4.92 -16.36
CA THR A 642 12.72 -6.23 -16.81
C THR A 642 14.11 -6.53 -16.24
N THR A 643 15.02 -5.56 -16.37
CA THR A 643 16.40 -5.66 -15.86
C THR A 643 16.41 -5.85 -14.36
N GLN A 644 15.60 -5.10 -13.60
CA GLN A 644 15.50 -5.28 -12.15
C GLN A 644 14.95 -6.66 -11.77
N MET A 645 13.87 -7.11 -12.42
CA MET A 645 13.26 -8.41 -12.09
C MET A 645 14.18 -9.57 -12.45
N MET A 646 14.92 -9.47 -13.56
CA MET A 646 15.97 -10.45 -13.89
C MET A 646 17.15 -10.37 -12.91
N TYR A 647 17.55 -9.19 -12.45
CA TYR A 647 18.56 -9.06 -11.37
C TYR A 647 18.07 -9.78 -10.10
N TYR A 648 16.80 -9.61 -9.72
CA TYR A 648 16.23 -10.33 -8.58
C TYR A 648 16.16 -11.85 -8.79
N ALA A 649 15.84 -12.30 -9.99
CA ALA A 649 15.87 -13.72 -10.35
C ALA A 649 17.25 -14.35 -10.15
N HIS A 650 18.32 -13.63 -10.49
CA HIS A 650 19.69 -14.14 -10.38
C HIS A 650 20.24 -14.07 -8.95
N HIS A 651 19.89 -13.04 -8.18
CA HIS A 651 20.53 -12.76 -6.89
C HIS A 651 19.69 -13.09 -5.65
N TYR A 652 18.36 -13.19 -5.78
CA TYR A 652 17.45 -13.35 -4.64
C TYR A 652 16.39 -14.46 -4.82
N ALA A 653 16.64 -15.42 -5.71
CA ALA A 653 15.80 -16.61 -5.88
C ALA A 653 16.15 -17.72 -4.87
N ASN A 654 15.77 -17.52 -3.59
CA ASN A 654 16.21 -18.34 -2.47
C ASN A 654 15.36 -19.59 -2.17
N LEU A 655 14.22 -19.80 -2.86
CA LEU A 655 13.37 -20.97 -2.66
C LEU A 655 13.44 -21.97 -3.84
N PRO A 656 13.18 -23.27 -3.56
CA PRO A 656 12.90 -24.25 -4.60
C PRO A 656 11.56 -23.95 -5.29
N VAL A 657 11.31 -24.63 -6.41
CA VAL A 657 10.08 -24.46 -7.22
C VAL A 657 8.83 -25.05 -6.57
N ILE A 658 9.00 -25.99 -5.63
CA ILE A 658 7.95 -26.60 -4.80
C ILE A 658 8.41 -26.51 -3.34
N ASN A 659 7.55 -25.98 -2.48
CA ASN A 659 7.79 -25.82 -1.06
C ASN A 659 6.80 -26.68 -0.28
N ASP A 660 7.27 -27.84 0.17
CA ASP A 660 6.53 -28.76 1.03
C ASP A 660 6.93 -28.60 2.50
#